data_AF-A0A5F8G757-F1
#
_entry.id   AF-A0A5F8G757-F1
#
_cell.length_a   1.000
_cell.length_b   1.000
_cell.length_c   1.000
_cell.angle_alpha   90.00
_cell.angle_beta   90.00
_cell.angle_gamma   90.00
#
_symmetry.space_group_name_H-M   'P 1'
#
loop_
_entity.id
_entity.type
_entity.pdbx_description
1 polymer ?
#
loop_
_entity_poly.entity_id
_entity_poly.type
_entity_poly.pdbx_seq_one_letter_code
_entity_poly.pdbx_strand_id
1 'polypeptide(L)'
;MAPAGCCCCGWGGAVSAAGAAGRLLALLLLGALSAELHPGALGTEYYSPLSLLKQELQHRQQAAPGAGGGGGCDPHSGDWGDQPSASFLNFHDSSDCEPKGSPPCDSLLSLNAEKILNQAKSLAEQKRLPFATDNDNTNEELAIESFKEALKQKADFIDAYKSLGQAYRELGNFEAATESFQRALLLNQNHVQTLQLRGMMLYHHGSLQEALKNFKRCLQLEPYNEVCQYMKGLSHVAMGHFYEGIKAQTKVMLNDPLPGQKASPEYLKVKYLREYSRYLHAHLDTPLTEYNIDVDLPGSFKDHWAKNLPFLIEDYEEQPGLQPHIKDVLLQNFESYKPDVQELICVADRLGSLMQYETPGFLPNKRIHRAMGLAALEVMQAVQRTWANSKVRMNGKTRLMQWRDMFDIAVKWRRIADPDQPVLWLDQMPARSLSRGFNNHINLIRGQVINMRYLEYFEKILHFIKDRILVYHGANNPKGLLEVREALEKVHKVEDLLPIMKQFNSKTRDGFTVNTKVPSLKDQGKEYDGFTITITGDKVGNILFSVETQTTEERTQLYHAEIDALYKDLTTKGKVLILSSELGEADAVCNLILSLVYYFYNLMPLSRGSSVIAYSVIVGALMASGKEVAGKIPKGKVCWSTSIDFKLFSSVLTHIKAEVVLFFFPLQLVDFEAMTAPGSEAFSKIAKSWMSLQSISPSYKSLPSVSETFPTLRTMIEVLNTDSSPRCFKKL
;
A
#
# COMPACT_ATOMS: atom_id res chain seq x y z
N MET A 1 34.03 -49.37 -26.92
CA MET A 1 34.68 -50.57 -26.34
C MET A 1 33.94 -50.96 -25.08
N ALA A 2 33.53 -52.23 -24.96
CA ALA A 2 33.41 -52.95 -23.68
C ALA A 2 34.75 -53.72 -23.46
N PRO A 3 35.10 -54.33 -22.30
CA PRO A 3 34.30 -55.16 -21.37
C PRO A 3 34.53 -54.75 -19.87
N ALA A 4 34.34 -55.59 -18.83
CA ALA A 4 33.18 -56.36 -18.34
C ALA A 4 33.52 -57.00 -16.95
N GLY A 5 32.53 -57.57 -16.23
CA GLY A 5 32.69 -58.33 -14.97
C GLY A 5 31.57 -58.01 -13.95
N CYS A 6 30.56 -58.87 -13.68
CA CYS A 6 30.56 -60.14 -12.93
C CYS A 6 30.76 -59.95 -11.40
N CYS A 7 30.03 -60.57 -10.45
CA CYS A 7 28.89 -61.52 -10.34
C CYS A 7 28.43 -61.49 -8.83
N CYS A 8 27.39 -62.11 -8.24
CA CYS A 8 26.09 -62.80 -8.50
C CYS A 8 25.47 -63.04 -7.08
N CYS A 9 24.24 -63.49 -6.76
CA CYS A 9 22.93 -63.84 -7.35
C CYS A 9 21.89 -63.86 -6.16
N GLY A 10 20.59 -64.16 -6.25
CA GLY A 10 19.67 -64.50 -7.34
C GLY A 10 18.41 -65.25 -6.83
N TRP A 11 17.26 -65.08 -7.51
CA TRP A 11 15.97 -65.82 -7.36
C TRP A 11 15.23 -65.69 -5.99
N GLY A 12 13.91 -65.90 -5.88
CA GLY A 12 12.84 -66.10 -6.88
C GLY A 12 11.62 -66.87 -6.30
N GLY A 13 10.41 -66.65 -6.86
CA GLY A 13 9.21 -67.48 -6.60
C GLY A 13 8.18 -66.93 -5.58
N ALA A 14 6.96 -67.46 -5.63
CA ALA A 14 5.81 -67.12 -4.79
C ALA A 14 4.97 -68.39 -4.49
N VAL A 15 4.04 -68.36 -3.51
CA VAL A 15 2.73 -69.08 -3.51
C VAL A 15 1.97 -68.94 -2.16
N SER A 16 0.72 -68.40 -2.21
CA SER A 16 -0.41 -68.56 -1.25
C SER A 16 -0.22 -68.21 0.26
N ALA A 17 -1.25 -68.11 1.13
CA ALA A 17 -2.69 -68.36 0.97
C ALA A 17 -3.58 -67.40 1.83
N ALA A 18 -4.89 -67.44 1.52
CA ALA A 18 -6.07 -66.82 2.15
C ALA A 18 -6.05 -66.30 3.61
N GLY A 19 -6.82 -65.23 3.87
CA GLY A 19 -7.12 -64.74 5.23
C GLY A 19 -8.14 -63.59 5.33
N ALA A 20 -9.45 -63.91 5.30
CA ALA A 20 -10.60 -63.12 5.76
C ALA A 20 -10.71 -61.60 5.42
N ALA A 21 -11.62 -61.26 4.49
CA ALA A 21 -12.28 -59.95 4.50
C ALA A 21 -13.34 -59.91 5.60
N GLY A 22 -13.56 -58.73 6.23
CA GLY A 22 -14.71 -58.52 7.13
C GLY A 22 -14.49 -57.56 8.30
N ARG A 23 -14.50 -56.25 8.03
CA ARG A 23 -14.80 -55.16 9.00
C ARG A 23 -14.96 -53.79 8.32
N LEU A 24 -15.89 -53.73 7.37
CA LEU A 24 -16.37 -52.50 6.74
C LEU A 24 -17.87 -52.70 6.43
N LEU A 25 -18.69 -51.68 6.74
CA LEU A 25 -20.16 -51.66 6.57
C LEU A 25 -20.97 -52.78 7.27
N ALA A 26 -21.03 -52.76 8.61
CA ALA A 26 -22.11 -53.40 9.37
C ALA A 26 -22.23 -52.86 10.81
N LEU A 27 -22.80 -51.65 10.99
CA LEU A 27 -23.49 -51.18 12.23
C LEU A 27 -24.09 -49.76 12.08
N LEU A 28 -24.63 -49.44 10.91
CA LEU A 28 -25.70 -48.45 10.78
C LEU A 28 -27.04 -49.22 10.79
N LEU A 29 -28.08 -48.59 11.35
CA LEU A 29 -29.47 -49.09 11.44
C LEU A 29 -29.71 -50.28 12.40
N LEU A 30 -30.02 -49.95 13.66
CA LEU A 30 -31.20 -50.47 14.38
C LEU A 30 -31.40 -49.67 15.69
N GLY A 31 -32.66 -49.42 16.07
CA GLY A 31 -33.03 -48.71 17.31
C GLY A 31 -33.49 -47.26 17.09
N ALA A 32 -34.79 -47.07 16.93
CA ALA A 32 -35.44 -45.76 16.91
C ALA A 32 -36.57 -45.70 17.96
N LEU A 33 -37.04 -44.48 18.24
CA LEU A 33 -38.26 -44.09 18.97
C LEU A 33 -38.22 -43.94 20.51
N SER A 34 -38.79 -42.81 20.93
CA SER A 34 -39.58 -42.56 22.15
C SER A 34 -38.89 -42.31 23.50
N ALA A 35 -38.56 -41.04 23.74
CA ALA A 35 -38.96 -40.30 24.94
C ALA A 35 -39.04 -38.78 24.64
N GLU A 36 -40.15 -38.12 24.97
CA GLU A 36 -40.36 -36.67 24.82
C GLU A 36 -40.28 -35.97 26.18
N LEU A 37 -39.78 -34.72 26.23
CA LEU A 37 -40.47 -33.58 26.86
C LEU A 37 -39.81 -32.24 26.47
N HIS A 38 -40.33 -31.13 26.99
CA HIS A 38 -40.19 -29.77 26.42
C HIS A 38 -39.34 -28.79 27.30
N PRO A 39 -39.19 -27.49 26.95
CA PRO A 39 -37.96 -26.73 27.23
C PRO A 39 -37.94 -25.93 28.55
N GLY A 40 -36.75 -25.44 28.92
CA GLY A 40 -36.52 -24.40 29.92
C GLY A 40 -35.34 -23.50 29.51
N ALA A 41 -35.42 -22.20 29.79
CA ALA A 41 -34.42 -21.21 29.41
C ALA A 41 -33.56 -20.76 30.61
N LEU A 42 -32.28 -20.49 30.34
CA LEU A 42 -31.31 -19.64 31.05
C LEU A 42 -29.99 -19.78 30.26
N GLY A 43 -29.24 -18.75 29.90
CA GLY A 43 -29.31 -17.36 30.35
C GLY A 43 -27.91 -16.81 30.60
N THR A 44 -26.95 -17.05 29.70
CA THR A 44 -25.54 -16.65 29.85
C THR A 44 -25.25 -15.39 29.05
N GLU A 45 -25.19 -14.25 29.74
CA GLU A 45 -24.75 -12.99 29.17
C GLU A 45 -23.26 -13.05 28.81
N TYR A 46 -22.95 -13.09 27.50
CA TYR A 46 -21.58 -12.97 27.01
C TYR A 46 -21.13 -11.51 27.06
N TYR A 47 -20.62 -11.08 28.22
CA TYR A 47 -19.94 -9.79 28.37
C TYR A 47 -18.76 -9.71 27.39
N SER A 48 -18.69 -8.62 26.62
CA SER A 48 -17.60 -8.42 25.67
C SER A 48 -16.29 -8.11 26.40
N PRO A 49 -15.11 -8.54 25.90
CA PRO A 49 -13.82 -8.14 26.48
C PRO A 49 -13.63 -6.63 26.55
N LEU A 50 -14.31 -5.88 25.67
CA LEU A 50 -14.31 -4.42 25.61
C LEU A 50 -15.08 -3.78 26.79
N SER A 51 -16.11 -4.44 27.32
CA SER A 51 -16.79 -4.02 28.56
C SER A 51 -15.91 -4.20 29.80
N LEU A 52 -15.21 -5.33 29.90
CA LEU A 52 -14.19 -5.60 30.93
C LEU A 52 -13.04 -4.58 30.89
N LEU A 53 -12.53 -4.24 29.70
CA LEU A 53 -11.50 -3.21 29.54
C LEU A 53 -12.00 -1.83 30.02
N LYS A 54 -13.24 -1.47 29.69
CA LYS A 54 -13.84 -0.20 30.10
C LYS A 54 -14.06 -0.13 31.62
N GLN A 55 -14.47 -1.23 32.26
CA GLN A 55 -14.53 -1.35 33.72
C GLN A 55 -13.15 -1.22 34.37
N GLU A 56 -12.14 -1.97 33.91
CA GLU A 56 -10.78 -1.92 34.48
C GLU A 56 -10.19 -0.50 34.37
N LEU A 57 -10.31 0.16 33.21
CA LEU A 57 -9.82 1.54 33.02
C LEU A 57 -10.57 2.56 33.90
N GLN A 58 -11.90 2.42 34.08
CA GLN A 58 -12.68 3.28 34.97
C GLN A 58 -12.31 3.05 36.45
N HIS A 59 -12.10 1.79 36.85
CA HIS A 59 -11.66 1.42 38.20
C HIS A 59 -10.24 1.94 38.49
N ARG A 60 -9.38 2.06 37.47
CA ARG A 60 -8.04 2.69 37.58
C ARG A 60 -8.12 4.21 37.70
N GLN A 61 -9.08 4.87 37.05
CA GLN A 61 -9.28 6.32 37.18
C GLN A 61 -9.88 6.74 38.53
N GLN A 62 -10.67 5.87 39.17
CA GLN A 62 -11.17 6.10 40.53
C GLN A 62 -10.12 5.78 41.62
N ALA A 63 -9.08 5.01 41.29
CA ALA A 63 -8.01 4.61 42.21
C ALA A 63 -6.85 5.61 42.28
N ALA A 64 -7.15 6.91 42.43
CA ALA A 64 -6.16 7.98 42.62
C ALA A 64 -6.50 8.81 43.88
N PRO A 65 -5.82 8.60 45.03
CA PRO A 65 -6.08 9.39 46.23
C PRO A 65 -5.56 10.83 46.05
N GLY A 66 -6.43 11.81 46.30
CA GLY A 66 -6.04 13.22 46.34
C GLY A 66 -5.08 13.50 47.51
N ALA A 67 -4.09 14.37 47.30
CA ALA A 67 -3.21 14.82 48.38
C ALA A 67 -4.02 15.65 49.40
N GLY A 68 -4.09 15.18 50.66
CA GLY A 68 -5.09 15.66 51.63
C GLY A 68 -4.67 15.81 53.10
N GLY A 69 -3.42 15.52 53.47
CA GLY A 69 -2.82 15.90 54.77
C GLY A 69 -3.31 15.16 56.03
N GLY A 70 -2.53 15.28 57.12
CA GLY A 70 -2.94 14.95 58.50
C GLY A 70 -2.48 13.58 59.04
N GLY A 71 -1.25 13.50 59.56
CA GLY A 71 -0.93 12.55 60.63
C GLY A 71 -1.44 13.06 61.98
N GLY A 72 -1.96 12.18 62.84
CA GLY A 72 -2.70 12.56 64.06
C GLY A 72 -1.87 12.71 65.34
N CYS A 73 -2.59 12.95 66.44
CA CYS A 73 -2.15 12.84 67.83
C CYS A 73 -3.33 12.29 68.67
N ASP A 74 -3.03 11.42 69.63
CA ASP A 74 -3.96 10.79 70.61
C ASP A 74 -4.45 11.77 71.72
N PRO A 75 -5.25 11.36 72.75
CA PRO A 75 -5.97 10.08 73.01
C PRO A 75 -7.46 10.23 73.49
N HIS A 76 -8.10 9.08 73.81
CA HIS A 76 -9.11 8.80 74.89
C HIS A 76 -10.57 8.38 74.55
N SER A 77 -11.15 7.57 75.48
CA SER A 77 -12.48 6.91 75.50
C SER A 77 -12.73 5.89 74.36
N GLY A 78 -13.44 4.76 74.52
CA GLY A 78 -14.55 4.36 75.43
C GLY A 78 -15.79 4.11 74.55
N ASP A 79 -16.61 3.05 74.66
CA ASP A 79 -16.92 2.13 75.77
C ASP A 79 -17.30 0.69 75.26
N TRP A 80 -17.98 -0.17 76.05
CA TRP A 80 -18.13 -1.64 75.85
C TRP A 80 -19.28 -2.16 74.95
N GLY A 81 -19.16 -3.43 74.50
CA GLY A 81 -20.27 -4.38 74.25
C GLY A 81 -20.64 -4.64 72.77
N ASP A 82 -20.98 -5.86 72.32
CA ASP A 82 -20.99 -7.18 72.99
C ASP A 82 -20.83 -8.35 71.97
N GLN A 83 -20.68 -9.59 72.46
CA GLN A 83 -20.39 -10.83 71.70
C GLN A 83 -21.66 -11.72 71.46
N PRO A 84 -21.59 -12.94 70.85
CA PRO A 84 -20.77 -13.44 69.72
C PRO A 84 -21.58 -14.29 68.70
N SER A 85 -20.95 -14.76 67.60
CA SER A 85 -20.90 -16.21 67.28
C SER A 85 -20.05 -16.54 66.02
N ALA A 86 -19.16 -17.53 66.18
CA ALA A 86 -18.69 -18.56 65.24
C ALA A 86 -18.58 -18.31 63.70
N SER A 87 -17.58 -18.85 62.98
CA SER A 87 -16.30 -19.51 63.35
C SER A 87 -15.57 -19.94 62.07
N PHE A 88 -14.25 -19.73 61.95
CA PHE A 88 -13.31 -20.65 61.27
C PHE A 88 -11.87 -20.12 61.36
N LEU A 89 -10.93 -20.85 61.98
CA LEU A 89 -9.49 -20.87 61.62
C LEU A 89 -8.65 -21.83 62.50
N ASN A 90 -7.41 -22.05 62.03
CA ASN A 90 -6.23 -22.61 62.71
C ASN A 90 -6.19 -24.11 63.07
N PHE A 91 -5.08 -24.72 62.64
CA PHE A 91 -4.17 -25.43 63.53
C PHE A 91 -2.77 -24.77 63.43
N HIS A 92 -1.99 -24.83 64.51
CA HIS A 92 -0.68 -24.19 64.63
C HIS A 92 0.50 -25.18 64.53
N ASP A 93 1.70 -24.61 64.37
CA ASP A 93 3.01 -24.96 64.97
C ASP A 93 4.13 -24.86 63.91
N SER A 94 4.97 -23.81 63.90
CA SER A 94 6.21 -23.61 64.69
C SER A 94 7.31 -24.62 64.37
N SER A 95 8.57 -24.25 64.07
CA SER A 95 9.28 -22.95 64.00
C SER A 95 10.33 -23.05 62.85
N ASP A 96 11.18 -22.08 62.44
CA ASP A 96 11.77 -20.88 63.07
C ASP A 96 11.71 -19.64 62.15
N CYS A 97 12.20 -18.48 62.62
CA CYS A 97 12.34 -17.26 61.81
C CYS A 97 13.68 -16.54 62.07
N GLU A 98 14.38 -16.20 60.99
CA GLU A 98 15.29 -15.04 60.87
C GLU A 98 15.18 -14.51 59.41
N PRO A 99 15.40 -13.21 59.12
CA PRO A 99 14.54 -12.54 58.14
C PRO A 99 15.15 -12.13 56.79
N LYS A 100 14.26 -12.13 55.77
CA LYS A 100 14.18 -11.18 54.64
C LYS A 100 15.41 -11.02 53.71
N GLY A 101 15.36 -11.76 52.61
CA GLY A 101 15.52 -11.15 51.29
C GLY A 101 14.19 -11.20 50.54
N SER A 102 13.57 -10.05 50.22
CA SER A 102 12.38 -10.03 49.36
C SER A 102 12.79 -10.25 47.90
N PRO A 103 12.06 -11.07 47.10
CA PRO A 103 12.25 -11.07 45.65
C PRO A 103 11.94 -9.67 45.10
N PRO A 104 12.69 -9.17 44.09
CA PRO A 104 12.48 -7.83 43.57
C PRO A 104 11.13 -7.71 42.86
N CYS A 105 10.42 -6.60 43.06
CA CYS A 105 9.13 -6.31 42.43
C CYS A 105 9.19 -6.27 40.89
N ASP A 106 10.40 -6.17 40.33
CA ASP A 106 10.70 -6.20 38.90
C ASP A 106 9.99 -7.33 38.16
N SER A 107 9.90 -8.54 38.75
CA SER A 107 9.30 -9.69 38.08
C SER A 107 7.78 -9.58 37.88
N LEU A 108 7.10 -8.80 38.72
CA LEU A 108 5.65 -8.61 38.66
C LEU A 108 5.31 -7.42 37.74
N LEU A 109 6.15 -6.38 37.76
CA LEU A 109 6.07 -5.26 36.81
C LEU A 109 6.43 -5.69 35.38
N SER A 110 7.46 -6.53 35.19
CA SER A 110 7.85 -7.03 33.86
C SER A 110 6.76 -7.91 33.25
N LEU A 111 6.18 -8.83 34.02
CA LEU A 111 5.09 -9.70 33.58
C LEU A 111 3.85 -8.87 33.16
N ASN A 112 3.54 -7.81 33.90
CA ASN A 112 2.44 -6.90 33.56
C ASN A 112 2.75 -6.08 32.29
N ALA A 113 3.95 -5.53 32.16
CA ALA A 113 4.37 -4.77 30.99
C ALA A 113 4.41 -5.66 29.72
N GLU A 114 4.90 -6.90 29.81
CA GLU A 114 4.89 -7.87 28.71
C GLU A 114 3.46 -8.29 28.33
N LYS A 115 2.56 -8.46 29.31
CA LYS A 115 1.14 -8.73 29.06
C LYS A 115 0.48 -7.57 28.31
N ILE A 116 0.69 -6.32 28.78
CA ILE A 116 0.18 -5.11 28.10
C ILE A 116 0.79 -4.99 26.70
N LEU A 117 2.09 -5.23 26.52
CA LEU A 117 2.72 -5.20 25.19
C LEU A 117 2.14 -6.27 24.27
N ASN A 118 1.91 -7.50 24.75
CA ASN A 118 1.32 -8.57 23.94
C ASN A 118 -0.16 -8.29 23.63
N GLN A 119 -0.89 -7.63 24.52
CA GLN A 119 -2.24 -7.11 24.22
C GLN A 119 -2.19 -5.94 23.21
N ALA A 120 -1.24 -5.01 23.31
CA ALA A 120 -1.05 -3.89 22.39
C ALA A 120 -0.60 -4.33 20.99
N LYS A 121 0.31 -5.31 20.92
CA LYS A 121 0.68 -6.03 19.70
C LYS A 121 -0.56 -6.73 19.13
N SER A 122 -1.31 -7.46 19.97
CA SER A 122 -2.56 -8.09 19.54
C SER A 122 -3.59 -7.08 19.02
N LEU A 123 -3.72 -5.87 19.59
CA LEU A 123 -4.58 -4.81 19.04
C LEU A 123 -4.10 -4.32 17.67
N ALA A 124 -2.80 -4.10 17.49
CA ALA A 124 -2.22 -3.76 16.19
C ALA A 124 -2.33 -4.92 15.15
N GLU A 125 -2.39 -6.16 15.61
CA GLU A 125 -2.63 -7.39 14.82
C GLU A 125 -4.12 -7.68 14.59
N GLN A 126 -5.02 -7.16 15.43
CA GLN A 126 -6.48 -7.41 15.44
C GLN A 126 -7.23 -6.68 14.32
N LYS A 127 -6.54 -6.44 13.20
CA LYS A 127 -7.09 -6.33 11.83
C LYS A 127 -7.67 -7.68 11.34
N ARG A 128 -8.37 -8.37 12.26
CA ARG A 128 -8.79 -9.77 12.27
C ARG A 128 -10.03 -10.03 13.15
N LEU A 129 -10.57 -9.05 13.88
CA LEU A 129 -11.85 -9.20 14.58
C LEU A 129 -12.78 -8.01 14.29
N PRO A 130 -14.11 -8.21 14.25
CA PRO A 130 -14.99 -7.33 13.48
C PRO A 130 -15.98 -6.59 14.39
N PHE A 131 -15.52 -5.55 15.07
CA PHE A 131 -16.41 -4.64 15.80
C PHE A 131 -16.06 -3.19 15.46
N ALA A 132 -16.93 -2.56 14.67
CA ALA A 132 -17.05 -1.12 14.68
C ALA A 132 -17.71 -0.74 16.01
N THR A 133 -16.92 -0.21 16.95
CA THR A 133 -17.42 0.50 18.13
C THR A 133 -17.67 1.96 17.76
N ASP A 134 -18.69 2.59 18.34
CA ASP A 134 -19.15 3.95 18.02
C ASP A 134 -18.23 5.08 18.53
N ASN A 135 -16.92 4.78 18.69
CA ASN A 135 -15.86 5.68 19.09
C ASN A 135 -14.73 5.60 18.04
N ASP A 136 -14.41 6.73 17.38
CA ASP A 136 -13.43 6.82 16.28
C ASP A 136 -11.94 6.70 16.68
N ASN A 137 -11.61 5.97 17.74
CA ASN A 137 -10.22 5.62 18.03
C ASN A 137 -9.82 4.47 17.09
N THR A 138 -8.94 4.71 16.12
CA THR A 138 -8.45 3.62 15.25
C THR A 138 -7.70 2.56 16.06
N ASN A 139 -7.69 1.31 15.58
CA ASN A 139 -6.94 0.23 16.26
C ASN A 139 -5.45 0.56 16.42
N GLU A 140 -4.89 1.31 15.47
CA GLU A 140 -3.56 1.90 15.53
C GLU A 140 -3.39 2.91 16.68
N GLU A 141 -4.36 3.79 16.92
CA GLU A 141 -4.34 4.75 18.03
C GLU A 141 -4.52 4.05 19.39
N LEU A 142 -5.45 3.09 19.49
CA LEU A 142 -5.61 2.25 20.69
C LEU A 142 -4.35 1.43 20.99
N ALA A 143 -3.66 0.93 19.95
CA ALA A 143 -2.37 0.27 20.10
C ALA A 143 -1.27 1.27 20.56
N ILE A 144 -1.25 2.50 20.03
CA ILE A 144 -0.33 3.57 20.47
C ILE A 144 -0.55 3.93 21.93
N GLU A 145 -1.79 4.06 22.39
CA GLU A 145 -2.12 4.26 23.81
C GLU A 145 -1.64 3.08 24.65
N SER A 146 -1.92 1.85 24.22
CA SER A 146 -1.49 0.63 24.91
C SER A 146 0.05 0.47 24.96
N PHE A 147 0.78 0.86 23.90
CA PHE A 147 2.25 0.89 23.91
C PHE A 147 2.79 1.97 24.86
N LYS A 148 2.14 3.16 24.92
CA LYS A 148 2.46 4.18 25.91
C LYS A 148 2.22 3.69 27.34
N GLU A 149 1.17 2.90 27.58
CA GLU A 149 0.89 2.29 28.88
C GLU A 149 1.94 1.25 29.27
N ALA A 150 2.36 0.37 28.34
CA ALA A 150 3.48 -0.54 28.56
C ALA A 150 4.76 0.23 28.93
N LEU A 151 4.99 1.40 28.32
CA LEU A 151 6.12 2.28 28.63
C LEU A 151 5.99 3.05 29.96
N LYS A 152 4.77 3.29 30.47
CA LYS A 152 4.55 3.78 31.85
C LYS A 152 4.95 2.72 32.89
N GLN A 153 4.68 1.44 32.60
CA GLN A 153 5.02 0.31 33.49
C GLN A 153 6.51 -0.06 33.39
N LYS A 154 7.10 0.02 32.19
CA LYS A 154 8.50 -0.31 31.92
C LYS A 154 9.14 0.69 30.95
N ALA A 155 9.86 1.68 31.48
CA ALA A 155 10.43 2.78 30.70
C ALA A 155 11.59 2.36 29.76
N ASP A 156 12.28 1.27 30.05
CA ASP A 156 13.38 0.70 29.25
C ASP A 156 12.90 -0.31 28.17
N PHE A 157 11.59 -0.38 27.89
CA PHE A 157 11.04 -1.41 27.02
C PHE A 157 11.28 -1.12 25.51
N ILE A 158 12.46 -1.49 25.04
CA ILE A 158 12.92 -1.42 23.63
C ILE A 158 11.82 -1.88 22.65
N ASP A 159 11.16 -3.00 22.97
CA ASP A 159 10.20 -3.64 22.08
C ASP A 159 8.88 -2.87 21.97
N ALA A 160 8.46 -2.20 23.05
CA ALA A 160 7.33 -1.27 23.04
C ALA A 160 7.67 0.00 22.24
N TYR A 161 8.87 0.58 22.41
CA TYR A 161 9.31 1.72 21.57
C TYR A 161 9.43 1.35 20.08
N LYS A 162 9.86 0.13 19.75
CA LYS A 162 9.87 -0.39 18.38
C LYS A 162 8.46 -0.47 17.80
N SER A 163 7.52 -1.09 18.52
CA SER A 163 6.12 -1.21 18.06
C SER A 163 5.40 0.13 18.01
N LEU A 164 5.68 1.06 18.93
CA LEU A 164 5.21 2.44 18.90
C LEU A 164 5.72 3.20 17.67
N GLY A 165 7.02 3.08 17.36
CA GLY A 165 7.59 3.68 16.16
C GLY A 165 7.04 3.10 14.86
N GLN A 166 6.75 1.79 14.85
CA GLN A 166 6.05 1.15 13.74
C GLN A 166 4.61 1.67 13.62
N ALA A 167 3.84 1.77 14.72
CA ALA A 167 2.47 2.29 14.66
C ALA A 167 2.42 3.75 14.18
N TYR A 168 3.34 4.61 14.64
CA TYR A 168 3.47 5.98 14.11
C TYR A 168 3.87 6.02 12.63
N ARG A 169 4.71 5.10 12.16
CA ARG A 169 5.04 4.95 10.73
C ARG A 169 3.80 4.56 9.91
N GLU A 170 3.00 3.61 10.39
CA GLU A 170 1.74 3.22 9.73
C GLU A 170 0.67 4.34 9.81
N LEU A 171 0.72 5.24 10.80
CA LEU A 171 -0.08 6.49 10.81
C LEU A 171 0.53 7.64 9.98
N GLY A 172 1.64 7.42 9.27
CA GLY A 172 2.32 8.46 8.47
C GLY A 172 3.08 9.51 9.28
N ASN A 173 3.08 9.45 10.61
CA ASN A 173 3.78 10.38 11.49
C ASN A 173 5.28 10.05 11.55
N PHE A 174 6.02 10.56 10.56
CA PHE A 174 7.46 10.36 10.41
C PHE A 174 8.28 10.84 11.63
N GLU A 175 7.88 11.93 12.28
CA GLU A 175 8.62 12.52 13.39
C GLU A 175 8.51 11.66 14.65
N ALA A 176 7.28 11.32 15.08
CA ALA A 176 7.05 10.45 16.23
C ALA A 176 7.56 9.01 16.00
N ALA A 177 7.52 8.52 14.76
CA ALA A 177 8.15 7.26 14.37
C ALA A 177 9.68 7.31 14.51
N THR A 178 10.31 8.38 14.01
CA THR A 178 11.76 8.61 14.12
C THR A 178 12.21 8.72 15.57
N GLU A 179 11.46 9.47 16.40
CA GLU A 179 11.75 9.60 17.82
C GLU A 179 11.63 8.25 18.54
N SER A 180 10.55 7.50 18.31
CA SER A 180 10.32 6.19 18.95
C SER A 180 11.40 5.17 18.57
N PHE A 181 11.78 5.10 17.29
CA PHE A 181 12.91 4.26 16.85
C PHE A 181 14.25 4.76 17.41
N GLN A 182 14.47 6.06 17.56
CA GLN A 182 15.67 6.60 18.19
C GLN A 182 15.73 6.24 19.68
N ARG A 183 14.63 6.33 20.43
CA ARG A 183 14.54 5.90 21.85
C ARG A 183 14.86 4.40 22.01
N ALA A 184 14.29 3.54 21.16
CA ALA A 184 14.62 2.11 21.14
C ALA A 184 16.12 1.84 20.86
N LEU A 185 16.76 2.62 19.99
CA LEU A 185 18.19 2.50 19.67
C LEU A 185 19.12 3.15 20.72
N LEU A 186 18.63 4.09 21.53
CA LEU A 186 19.37 4.60 22.69
C LEU A 186 19.45 3.55 23.80
N LEU A 187 18.35 2.80 24.02
CA LEU A 187 18.29 1.68 24.95
C LEU A 187 19.11 0.46 24.46
N ASN A 188 19.08 0.14 23.16
CA ASN A 188 19.94 -0.88 22.56
C ASN A 188 20.37 -0.51 21.13
N GLN A 189 21.61 -0.02 21.00
CA GLN A 189 22.23 0.40 19.73
C GLN A 189 22.41 -0.76 18.73
N ASN A 190 22.28 -2.00 19.18
CA ASN A 190 22.42 -3.21 18.38
C ASN A 190 21.07 -3.90 18.09
N HIS A 191 19.93 -3.24 18.34
CA HIS A 191 18.62 -3.84 18.09
C HIS A 191 18.29 -3.91 16.59
N VAL A 192 18.64 -5.04 15.96
CA VAL A 192 18.62 -5.23 14.49
C VAL A 192 17.26 -4.93 13.86
N GLN A 193 16.16 -5.40 14.46
CA GLN A 193 14.80 -5.14 13.97
C GLN A 193 14.46 -3.64 13.94
N THR A 194 14.96 -2.86 14.91
CA THR A 194 14.74 -1.40 14.93
C THR A 194 15.59 -0.70 13.88
N LEU A 195 16.84 -1.14 13.66
CA LEU A 195 17.69 -0.64 12.57
C LEU A 195 17.06 -0.92 11.21
N GLN A 196 16.51 -2.14 11.01
CA GLN A 196 15.81 -2.52 9.79
C GLN A 196 14.56 -1.65 9.56
N LEU A 197 13.64 -1.55 10.53
CA LEU A 197 12.40 -0.79 10.41
C LEU A 197 12.66 0.72 10.20
N ARG A 198 13.59 1.30 10.96
CA ARG A 198 14.02 2.70 10.78
C ARG A 198 14.67 2.92 9.42
N GLY A 199 15.52 2.00 8.97
CA GLY A 199 16.13 2.03 7.65
C GLY A 199 15.09 2.02 6.53
N MET A 200 14.09 1.15 6.62
CA MET A 200 12.97 1.09 5.65
C MET A 200 12.16 2.40 5.67
N MET A 201 11.79 2.91 6.83
CA MET A 201 11.11 4.21 6.98
C MET A 201 11.92 5.35 6.32
N LEU A 202 13.23 5.40 6.55
CA LEU A 202 14.12 6.41 5.94
C LEU A 202 14.24 6.25 4.42
N TYR A 203 14.27 5.02 3.89
CA TYR A 203 14.19 4.78 2.44
C TYR A 203 12.88 5.32 1.86
N HIS A 204 11.74 4.98 2.48
CA HIS A 204 10.43 5.45 2.04
C HIS A 204 10.21 6.96 2.25
N HIS A 205 11.01 7.64 3.08
CA HIS A 205 11.04 9.11 3.19
C HIS A 205 11.92 9.79 2.11
N GLY A 206 12.82 9.04 1.48
CA GLY A 206 13.83 9.55 0.55
C GLY A 206 15.19 9.83 1.20
N SER A 207 15.37 9.61 2.51
CA SER A 207 16.65 9.76 3.23
C SER A 207 17.60 8.57 2.98
N LEU A 208 17.92 8.30 1.70
CA LEU A 208 18.67 7.12 1.26
C LEU A 208 20.02 6.93 1.95
N GLN A 209 20.75 8.02 2.21
CA GLN A 209 22.04 7.95 2.92
C GLN A 209 21.88 7.47 4.37
N GLU A 210 20.80 7.88 5.05
CA GLU A 210 20.53 7.49 6.44
C GLU A 210 19.93 6.09 6.53
N ALA A 211 19.10 5.72 5.56
CA ALA A 211 18.66 4.35 5.35
C ALA A 211 19.88 3.42 5.21
N LEU A 212 20.87 3.78 4.38
CA LEU A 212 22.12 3.03 4.27
C LEU A 212 22.94 2.96 5.55
N LYS A 213 22.99 4.01 6.39
CA LYS A 213 23.67 3.94 7.70
C LYS A 213 23.04 2.83 8.56
N ASN A 214 21.70 2.78 8.60
CA ASN A 214 20.95 1.76 9.35
C ASN A 214 21.12 0.36 8.76
N PHE A 215 21.00 0.17 7.43
CA PHE A 215 21.20 -1.14 6.80
C PHE A 215 22.65 -1.64 6.91
N LYS A 216 23.65 -0.76 6.81
CA LYS A 216 25.06 -1.12 7.07
C LYS A 216 25.27 -1.55 8.53
N ARG A 217 24.60 -0.93 9.50
CA ARG A 217 24.67 -1.36 10.91
C ARG A 217 23.94 -2.68 11.15
N CYS A 218 22.77 -2.88 10.54
CA CYS A 218 22.06 -4.17 10.54
C CYS A 218 22.98 -5.30 10.05
N LEU A 219 23.64 -5.12 8.91
CA LEU A 219 24.54 -6.12 8.29
C LEU A 219 25.90 -6.29 9.00
N GLN A 220 26.25 -5.41 9.95
CA GLN A 220 27.38 -5.64 10.87
C GLN A 220 27.02 -6.58 12.02
N LEU A 221 25.72 -6.74 12.31
CA LEU A 221 25.20 -7.54 13.42
C LEU A 221 24.65 -8.89 12.91
N GLU A 222 23.93 -8.86 11.80
CA GLU A 222 23.42 -10.03 11.08
C GLU A 222 23.90 -9.99 9.60
N PRO A 223 25.09 -10.53 9.27
CA PRO A 223 25.65 -10.47 7.91
C PRO A 223 24.82 -11.14 6.81
N TYR A 224 23.85 -11.99 7.20
CA TYR A 224 22.98 -12.77 6.31
C TYR A 224 21.53 -12.25 6.29
N ASN A 225 21.21 -11.13 6.94
CA ASN A 225 19.85 -10.58 6.98
C ASN A 225 19.39 -10.13 5.58
N GLU A 226 18.53 -10.92 4.94
CA GLU A 226 18.11 -10.74 3.55
C GLU A 226 17.47 -9.37 3.30
N VAL A 227 16.63 -8.89 4.23
CA VAL A 227 15.90 -7.63 4.07
C VAL A 227 16.85 -6.44 4.13
N CYS A 228 17.77 -6.40 5.10
CA CYS A 228 18.80 -5.36 5.15
C CYS A 228 19.76 -5.44 3.95
N GLN A 229 20.05 -6.65 3.43
CA GLN A 229 20.92 -6.87 2.28
C GLN A 229 20.25 -6.44 0.96
N TYR A 230 18.96 -6.72 0.78
CA TYR A 230 18.11 -6.25 -0.31
C TYR A 230 17.95 -4.73 -0.27
N MET A 231 17.51 -4.18 0.87
CA MET A 231 17.28 -2.74 1.02
C MET A 231 18.57 -1.92 0.94
N LYS A 232 19.73 -2.48 1.32
CA LYS A 232 21.03 -1.88 0.99
C LYS A 232 21.18 -1.76 -0.53
N GLY A 233 21.00 -2.85 -1.27
CA GLY A 233 21.14 -2.87 -2.73
C GLY A 233 20.22 -1.85 -3.41
N LEU A 234 18.93 -1.88 -3.07
CA LEU A 234 17.92 -0.94 -3.54
C LEU A 234 18.29 0.52 -3.25
N SER A 235 18.73 0.84 -2.03
CA SER A 235 19.16 2.19 -1.65
C SER A 235 20.39 2.67 -2.44
N HIS A 236 21.31 1.77 -2.80
CA HIS A 236 22.44 2.09 -3.65
C HIS A 236 22.00 2.37 -5.10
N VAL A 237 21.07 1.59 -5.67
CA VAL A 237 20.52 1.81 -7.02
C VAL A 237 19.75 3.12 -7.11
N ALA A 238 18.93 3.45 -6.11
CA ALA A 238 18.20 4.72 -6.06
C ALA A 238 19.13 5.95 -5.99
N MET A 239 20.38 5.79 -5.52
CA MET A 239 21.42 6.83 -5.60
C MET A 239 22.28 6.76 -6.88
N GLY A 240 22.11 5.74 -7.73
CA GLY A 240 22.94 5.49 -8.91
C GLY A 240 24.34 4.92 -8.61
N HIS A 241 24.52 4.33 -7.43
CA HIS A 241 25.73 3.58 -7.04
C HIS A 241 25.60 2.10 -7.44
N PHE A 242 25.54 1.82 -8.75
CA PHE A 242 25.19 0.50 -9.30
C PHE A 242 26.20 -0.59 -8.92
N TYR A 243 27.49 -0.28 -8.74
CA TYR A 243 28.48 -1.28 -8.34
C TYR A 243 28.19 -1.86 -6.94
N GLU A 244 28.01 -1.02 -5.92
CA GLU A 244 27.64 -1.49 -4.57
C GLU A 244 26.19 -2.00 -4.52
N GLY A 245 25.31 -1.54 -5.41
CA GLY A 245 23.95 -2.04 -5.59
C GLY A 245 23.92 -3.51 -6.04
N ILE A 246 24.54 -3.83 -7.18
CA ILE A 246 24.60 -5.19 -7.75
C ILE A 246 25.37 -6.12 -6.83
N LYS A 247 26.52 -5.67 -6.29
CA LYS A 247 27.28 -6.41 -5.28
C LYS A 247 26.47 -6.73 -4.02
N ALA A 248 25.48 -5.89 -3.67
CA ALA A 248 24.57 -6.18 -2.57
C ALA A 248 23.41 -7.12 -2.98
N GLN A 249 22.89 -7.00 -4.20
CA GLN A 249 21.83 -7.86 -4.74
C GLN A 249 22.30 -9.30 -4.93
N THR A 250 23.50 -9.50 -5.51
CA THR A 250 24.11 -10.83 -5.69
C THR A 250 24.27 -11.57 -4.36
N LYS A 251 24.52 -10.88 -3.23
CA LYS A 251 24.56 -11.52 -1.91
C LYS A 251 23.22 -12.12 -1.47
N VAL A 252 22.09 -11.53 -1.84
CA VAL A 252 20.77 -12.13 -1.58
C VAL A 252 20.56 -13.34 -2.49
N MET A 253 21.00 -13.26 -3.74
CA MET A 253 20.89 -14.37 -4.71
C MET A 253 21.75 -15.60 -4.34
N LEU A 254 22.79 -15.44 -3.51
CA LEU A 254 23.59 -16.55 -2.98
C LEU A 254 22.90 -17.33 -1.86
N ASN A 255 21.88 -16.74 -1.20
CA ASN A 255 21.05 -17.41 -0.20
C ASN A 255 19.91 -18.19 -0.89
N ASP A 256 20.25 -19.14 -1.76
CA ASP A 256 19.26 -19.87 -2.54
C ASP A 256 18.36 -20.74 -1.62
N PRO A 257 17.03 -20.54 -1.60
CA PRO A 257 16.14 -21.30 -0.71
C PRO A 257 16.16 -22.78 -1.06
N LEU A 258 16.26 -23.64 -0.05
CA LEU A 258 16.38 -25.09 -0.24
C LEU A 258 15.17 -25.67 -0.99
N PRO A 259 15.31 -26.77 -1.74
CA PRO A 259 14.19 -27.40 -2.43
C PRO A 259 12.99 -27.69 -1.51
N GLY A 260 11.83 -27.08 -1.81
CA GLY A 260 10.62 -27.15 -0.99
C GLY A 260 10.46 -26.03 0.05
N GLN A 261 11.51 -25.22 0.31
CA GLN A 261 11.43 -24.00 1.11
C GLN A 261 10.78 -22.88 0.28
N LYS A 262 9.86 -22.12 0.89
CA LYS A 262 9.23 -20.97 0.23
C LYS A 262 10.18 -19.78 0.23
N ALA A 263 10.57 -19.32 -0.97
CA ALA A 263 11.40 -18.13 -1.15
C ALA A 263 10.86 -16.88 -0.43
N SER A 264 11.78 -16.04 0.07
CA SER A 264 11.44 -14.72 0.60
C SER A 264 11.00 -13.77 -0.54
N PRO A 265 10.11 -12.79 -0.26
CA PRO A 265 9.78 -11.74 -1.24
C PRO A 265 11.03 -11.03 -1.77
N GLU A 266 12.01 -10.83 -0.90
CA GLU A 266 13.28 -10.17 -1.20
C GLU A 266 14.07 -10.99 -2.22
N TYR A 267 14.19 -12.31 -2.02
CA TYR A 267 14.80 -13.21 -3.01
C TYR A 267 14.04 -13.23 -4.35
N LEU A 268 12.70 -13.13 -4.34
CA LEU A 268 11.91 -13.04 -5.58
C LEU A 268 12.18 -11.72 -6.32
N LYS A 269 12.11 -10.58 -5.62
CA LYS A 269 12.34 -9.24 -6.18
C LYS A 269 13.78 -9.04 -6.67
N VAL A 270 14.78 -9.57 -5.96
CA VAL A 270 16.19 -9.18 -6.16
C VAL A 270 16.75 -9.54 -7.54
N LYS A 271 16.27 -10.62 -8.16
CA LYS A 271 16.71 -11.02 -9.52
C LYS A 271 16.26 -9.98 -10.57
N TYR A 272 15.00 -9.54 -10.50
CA TYR A 272 14.50 -8.44 -11.34
C TYR A 272 15.23 -7.13 -11.05
N LEU A 273 15.45 -6.81 -9.77
CA LEU A 273 16.16 -5.59 -9.38
C LEU A 273 17.62 -5.59 -9.88
N ARG A 274 18.33 -6.73 -9.90
CA ARG A 274 19.69 -6.84 -10.47
C ARG A 274 19.72 -6.55 -11.96
N GLU A 275 18.86 -7.19 -12.73
CA GLU A 275 18.83 -6.98 -14.18
C GLU A 275 18.35 -5.57 -14.54
N TYR A 276 17.39 -5.01 -13.79
CA TYR A 276 17.02 -3.60 -13.94
C TYR A 276 18.16 -2.64 -13.56
N SER A 277 18.96 -2.96 -12.53
CA SER A 277 20.16 -2.19 -12.16
C SER A 277 21.23 -2.20 -13.24
N ARG A 278 21.41 -3.34 -13.92
CA ARG A 278 22.33 -3.49 -15.06
C ARG A 278 21.86 -2.70 -16.27
N TYR A 279 20.58 -2.82 -16.61
CA TYR A 279 19.95 -2.04 -17.68
C TYR A 279 20.07 -0.52 -17.43
N LEU A 280 19.80 -0.05 -16.21
CA LEU A 280 19.95 1.34 -15.81
C LEU A 280 21.41 1.83 -15.85
N HIS A 281 22.38 0.98 -15.50
CA HIS A 281 23.81 1.30 -15.62
C HIS A 281 24.23 1.42 -17.09
N ALA A 282 23.83 0.46 -17.95
CA ALA A 282 24.17 0.46 -19.37
C ALA A 282 23.66 1.70 -20.12
N HIS A 283 22.51 2.25 -19.70
CA HIS A 283 21.89 3.43 -20.31
C HIS A 283 22.13 4.75 -19.54
N LEU A 284 23.02 4.75 -18.54
CA LEU A 284 23.15 5.84 -17.58
C LEU A 284 23.48 7.21 -18.22
N ASP A 285 24.31 7.19 -19.26
CA ASP A 285 24.72 8.36 -20.05
C ASP A 285 23.97 8.49 -21.40
N THR A 286 23.02 7.59 -21.67
CA THR A 286 22.20 7.61 -22.90
C THR A 286 21.14 8.72 -22.85
N PRO A 287 20.86 9.42 -23.98
CA PRO A 287 19.78 10.39 -24.04
C PRO A 287 18.39 9.78 -23.76
N LEU A 288 17.53 10.51 -23.03
CA LEU A 288 16.17 10.07 -22.66
C LEU A 288 15.20 9.88 -23.84
N THR A 289 15.62 10.24 -25.05
CA THR A 289 14.93 9.95 -26.33
C THR A 289 15.21 8.57 -26.89
N GLU A 290 16.23 7.87 -26.40
CA GLU A 290 16.63 6.52 -26.86
C GLU A 290 16.24 5.45 -25.83
N TYR A 291 16.25 5.79 -24.54
CA TYR A 291 15.81 4.95 -23.43
C TYR A 291 14.30 4.57 -23.46
N ASN A 292 13.98 3.27 -23.57
CA ASN A 292 12.59 2.78 -23.55
C ASN A 292 12.42 1.36 -22.98
N ILE A 293 12.38 1.26 -21.64
CA ILE A 293 12.12 0.02 -20.86
C ILE A 293 11.03 -0.90 -21.45
N ASP A 294 9.93 -0.35 -21.97
CA ASP A 294 8.80 -1.17 -22.44
C ASP A 294 9.07 -1.85 -23.78
N VAL A 295 10.09 -1.42 -24.52
CA VAL A 295 10.58 -2.07 -25.74
C VAL A 295 11.85 -2.87 -25.44
N ASP A 296 12.75 -2.31 -24.62
CA ASP A 296 14.09 -2.86 -24.38
C ASP A 296 14.11 -4.10 -23.49
N LEU A 297 13.13 -4.24 -22.57
CA LEU A 297 13.04 -5.40 -21.66
C LEU A 297 12.04 -6.47 -22.15
N PRO A 298 12.41 -7.78 -22.14
CA PRO A 298 11.54 -8.86 -22.59
C PRO A 298 10.15 -8.88 -21.94
N GLY A 299 9.11 -9.14 -22.74
CA GLY A 299 7.73 -9.21 -22.26
C GLY A 299 7.50 -10.23 -21.15
N SER A 300 8.21 -11.36 -21.17
CA SER A 300 8.20 -12.38 -20.11
C SER A 300 8.76 -11.84 -18.78
N PHE A 301 9.89 -11.12 -18.82
CA PHE A 301 10.50 -10.46 -17.67
C PHE A 301 9.56 -9.41 -17.08
N LYS A 302 9.02 -8.51 -17.92
CA LYS A 302 8.07 -7.47 -17.52
C LYS A 302 6.84 -8.04 -16.82
N ASP A 303 6.27 -9.12 -17.35
CA ASP A 303 5.09 -9.78 -16.80
C ASP A 303 5.34 -10.42 -15.43
N HIS A 304 6.43 -11.20 -15.31
CA HIS A 304 6.75 -11.88 -14.05
C HIS A 304 7.18 -10.88 -12.96
N TRP A 305 7.91 -9.82 -13.31
CA TRP A 305 8.29 -8.76 -12.39
C TRP A 305 7.07 -7.99 -11.89
N ALA A 306 6.18 -7.56 -12.80
CA ALA A 306 4.95 -6.86 -12.44
C ALA A 306 4.05 -7.67 -11.50
N LYS A 307 4.03 -9.00 -11.66
CA LYS A 307 3.29 -9.95 -10.80
C LYS A 307 4.05 -10.44 -9.56
N ASN A 308 5.33 -10.11 -9.41
CA ASN A 308 6.23 -10.65 -8.37
C ASN A 308 6.23 -12.20 -8.33
N LEU A 309 6.35 -12.83 -9.50
CA LEU A 309 6.50 -14.28 -9.66
C LEU A 309 7.97 -14.72 -9.47
N PRO A 310 8.24 -16.02 -9.28
CA PRO A 310 9.60 -16.56 -9.34
C PRO A 310 10.26 -16.30 -10.70
N PHE A 311 11.57 -16.02 -10.66
CA PHE A 311 12.40 -15.83 -11.85
C PHE A 311 12.70 -17.19 -12.51
N LEU A 312 11.72 -17.67 -13.29
CA LEU A 312 11.75 -18.92 -14.04
C LEU A 312 11.43 -18.61 -15.51
N ILE A 313 12.40 -18.03 -16.20
CA ILE A 313 12.31 -17.62 -17.60
C ILE A 313 13.43 -18.35 -18.34
N GLU A 314 13.07 -19.29 -19.21
CA GLU A 314 14.00 -20.24 -19.83
C GLU A 314 14.93 -19.52 -20.83
N ASP A 315 14.37 -18.69 -21.72
CA ASP A 315 15.10 -17.93 -22.75
C ASP A 315 15.48 -16.50 -22.30
N TYR A 316 15.96 -16.30 -21.06
CA TYR A 316 16.35 -14.96 -20.59
C TYR A 316 17.83 -14.66 -20.78
N GLU A 317 18.15 -13.75 -21.72
CA GLU A 317 19.47 -13.15 -21.83
C GLU A 317 19.70 -12.12 -20.71
N GLU A 318 20.78 -12.29 -19.93
CA GLU A 318 21.18 -11.32 -18.92
C GLU A 318 21.51 -9.96 -19.55
N GLN A 319 21.17 -8.89 -18.83
CA GLN A 319 21.47 -7.51 -19.26
C GLN A 319 22.99 -7.25 -19.29
N PRO A 320 23.48 -6.21 -19.99
CA PRO A 320 24.91 -5.91 -20.03
C PRO A 320 25.54 -5.85 -18.63
N GLY A 321 26.75 -6.42 -18.49
CA GLY A 321 27.51 -6.33 -17.24
C GLY A 321 27.96 -4.89 -16.96
N LEU A 322 28.33 -4.59 -15.71
CA LEU A 322 28.84 -3.27 -15.31
C LEU A 322 30.05 -2.88 -16.18
N GLN A 323 29.86 -1.86 -17.01
CA GLN A 323 30.89 -1.37 -17.94
C GLN A 323 31.92 -0.48 -17.25
N PRO A 324 33.25 -0.78 -17.28
CA PRO A 324 34.25 0.02 -16.58
C PRO A 324 34.38 1.48 -17.03
N HIS A 325 33.87 1.82 -18.22
CA HIS A 325 33.86 3.19 -18.73
C HIS A 325 32.67 4.02 -18.22
N ILE A 326 31.56 3.37 -17.84
CA ILE A 326 30.38 4.04 -17.26
C ILE A 326 30.56 4.12 -15.75
N LYS A 327 30.84 5.33 -15.24
CA LYS A 327 31.00 5.57 -13.81
C LYS A 327 29.64 5.64 -13.12
N ASP A 328 29.56 5.14 -11.88
CA ASP A 328 28.42 5.36 -10.98
C ASP A 328 28.10 6.87 -10.85
N VAL A 329 26.88 7.19 -10.42
CA VAL A 329 26.42 8.57 -10.24
C VAL A 329 27.14 9.23 -9.06
N LEU A 330 27.44 10.52 -9.18
CA LEU A 330 28.06 11.32 -8.12
C LEU A 330 26.99 12.19 -7.43
N LEU A 331 27.11 12.34 -6.11
CA LEU A 331 26.25 13.25 -5.36
C LEU A 331 26.58 14.70 -5.71
N GLN A 332 25.59 15.40 -6.29
CA GLN A 332 25.65 16.84 -6.52
C GLN A 332 25.21 17.59 -5.26
N ASN A 333 25.95 18.66 -4.93
CA ASN A 333 25.53 19.62 -3.92
C ASN A 333 24.57 20.63 -4.55
N PHE A 334 23.58 21.13 -3.81
CA PHE A 334 22.60 22.08 -4.35
C PHE A 334 23.25 23.36 -4.92
N GLU A 335 24.41 23.73 -4.38
CA GLU A 335 25.21 24.87 -4.78
C GLU A 335 26.01 24.70 -6.09
N SER A 336 26.16 23.48 -6.63
CA SER A 336 26.83 23.28 -7.93
C SER A 336 25.93 23.63 -9.12
N TYR A 337 24.61 23.63 -8.92
CA TYR A 337 23.62 24.03 -9.92
C TYR A 337 23.59 25.56 -10.13
N LYS A 338 23.35 25.99 -11.37
CA LYS A 338 23.10 27.40 -11.73
C LYS A 338 21.89 27.96 -10.96
N PRO A 339 21.82 29.28 -10.67
CA PRO A 339 20.69 29.88 -9.93
C PRO A 339 19.30 29.52 -10.47
N ASP A 340 19.14 29.54 -11.79
CA ASP A 340 17.87 29.24 -12.49
C ASP A 340 17.48 27.75 -12.35
N VAL A 341 18.47 26.86 -12.22
CA VAL A 341 18.26 25.43 -11.96
C VAL A 341 17.98 25.17 -10.48
N GLN A 342 18.60 25.93 -9.56
CA GLN A 342 18.23 25.92 -8.14
C GLN A 342 16.77 26.37 -7.95
N GLU A 343 16.32 27.37 -8.71
CA GLU A 343 14.91 27.80 -8.72
C GLU A 343 14.00 26.70 -9.28
N LEU A 344 14.34 26.10 -10.43
CA LEU A 344 13.61 24.95 -10.99
C LEU A 344 13.43 23.82 -9.97
N ILE A 345 14.49 23.47 -9.22
CA ILE A 345 14.44 22.43 -8.17
C ILE A 345 13.50 22.85 -7.03
N CYS A 346 13.57 24.10 -6.56
CA CYS A 346 12.67 24.58 -5.50
C CYS A 346 11.20 24.65 -5.93
N VAL A 347 10.93 25.04 -7.18
CA VAL A 347 9.57 25.04 -7.73
C VAL A 347 9.05 23.61 -7.89
N ALA A 348 9.89 22.67 -8.35
CA ALA A 348 9.53 21.25 -8.40
C ALA A 348 9.25 20.66 -7.02
N ASP A 349 10.06 20.97 -6.00
CA ASP A 349 9.83 20.51 -4.62
C ASP A 349 8.52 21.10 -4.05
N ARG A 350 8.21 22.38 -4.32
CA ARG A 350 6.92 23.01 -3.97
C ARG A 350 5.75 22.29 -4.65
N LEU A 351 5.77 22.16 -5.97
CA LEU A 351 4.69 21.49 -6.73
C LEU A 351 4.50 20.03 -6.28
N GLY A 352 5.60 19.30 -6.11
CA GLY A 352 5.60 17.92 -5.59
C GLY A 352 4.95 17.79 -4.21
N SER A 353 5.17 18.76 -3.32
CA SER A 353 4.54 18.79 -1.99
C SER A 353 3.02 19.02 -2.04
N LEU A 354 2.50 19.70 -3.06
CA LEU A 354 1.06 19.83 -3.30
C LEU A 354 0.42 18.53 -3.80
N MET A 355 1.23 17.60 -4.34
CA MET A 355 0.80 16.25 -4.75
C MET A 355 0.89 15.22 -3.61
N GLN A 356 1.23 15.63 -2.38
CA GLN A 356 1.31 14.78 -1.20
C GLN A 356 -0.04 14.76 -0.45
N TYR A 357 -0.34 13.67 0.26
CA TYR A 357 -1.46 13.61 1.22
C TYR A 357 -1.05 13.99 2.63
N GLU A 358 -2.06 14.40 3.39
CA GLU A 358 -2.04 14.55 4.84
C GLU A 358 -2.99 13.52 5.48
N THR A 359 -2.90 12.26 5.03
CA THR A 359 -3.70 11.12 5.50
C THR A 359 -2.83 10.08 6.22
N PRO A 360 -3.37 9.39 7.25
CA PRO A 360 -2.73 8.21 7.82
C PRO A 360 -2.44 7.12 6.77
N GLY A 361 -1.43 6.29 7.01
CA GLY A 361 -0.96 5.27 6.05
C GLY A 361 0.17 5.71 5.13
N PHE A 362 0.49 7.01 5.04
CA PHE A 362 1.41 7.54 4.04
C PHE A 362 2.51 8.43 4.65
N LEU A 363 3.76 8.06 4.43
CA LEU A 363 4.93 8.90 4.73
C LEU A 363 5.20 9.87 3.57
N PRO A 364 5.58 11.14 3.84
CA PRO A 364 6.10 12.03 2.81
C PRO A 364 7.39 11.46 2.21
N ASN A 365 7.55 11.44 0.88
CA ASN A 365 8.77 11.00 0.21
C ASN A 365 9.38 12.12 -0.64
N LYS A 366 10.43 12.76 -0.14
CA LYS A 366 11.07 13.93 -0.77
C LYS A 366 11.52 13.66 -2.21
N ARG A 367 12.17 12.52 -2.44
CA ARG A 367 12.71 12.10 -3.75
C ARG A 367 11.59 11.92 -4.78
N ILE A 368 10.50 11.31 -4.36
CA ILE A 368 9.31 11.06 -5.17
C ILE A 368 8.53 12.36 -5.46
N HIS A 369 8.41 13.27 -4.47
CA HIS A 369 7.75 14.57 -4.68
C HIS A 369 8.48 15.40 -5.74
N ARG A 370 9.82 15.52 -5.64
CA ARG A 370 10.63 16.22 -6.64
C ARG A 370 10.42 15.66 -8.05
N ALA A 371 10.42 14.33 -8.17
CA ALA A 371 10.25 13.67 -9.45
C ALA A 371 8.94 14.08 -10.14
N MET A 372 7.83 14.16 -9.38
CA MET A 372 6.53 14.54 -9.95
C MET A 372 6.35 16.05 -10.14
N GLY A 373 7.04 16.88 -9.34
CA GLY A 373 7.17 18.31 -9.63
C GLY A 373 7.93 18.58 -10.93
N LEU A 374 9.07 17.90 -11.14
CA LEU A 374 9.83 17.96 -12.39
C LEU A 374 9.02 17.40 -13.57
N ALA A 375 8.31 16.28 -13.39
CA ALA A 375 7.42 15.72 -14.41
C ALA A 375 6.30 16.68 -14.81
N ALA A 376 5.64 17.35 -13.85
CA ALA A 376 4.58 18.31 -14.15
C ALA A 376 5.11 19.56 -14.88
N LEU A 377 6.29 20.06 -14.51
CA LEU A 377 6.97 21.14 -15.21
C LEU A 377 7.39 20.73 -16.64
N GLU A 378 7.88 19.51 -16.82
CA GLU A 378 8.25 18.99 -18.15
C GLU A 378 7.02 18.75 -19.03
N VAL A 379 5.92 18.21 -18.46
CA VAL A 379 4.62 18.09 -19.14
C VAL A 379 4.08 19.46 -19.53
N MET A 380 4.12 20.46 -18.64
CA MET A 380 3.74 21.84 -18.94
C MET A 380 4.53 22.35 -20.16
N GLN A 381 5.86 22.24 -20.11
CA GLN A 381 6.75 22.67 -21.19
C GLN A 381 6.55 21.88 -22.50
N ALA A 382 6.23 20.58 -22.43
CA ALA A 382 5.96 19.75 -23.61
C ALA A 382 4.60 20.07 -24.26
N VAL A 383 3.56 20.30 -23.45
CA VAL A 383 2.21 20.67 -23.91
C VAL A 383 2.22 22.08 -24.50
N GLN A 384 2.83 23.06 -23.82
CA GLN A 384 3.01 24.41 -24.37
C GLN A 384 3.80 24.39 -25.69
N ARG A 385 4.90 23.62 -25.77
CA ARG A 385 5.65 23.42 -27.03
C ARG A 385 4.79 22.81 -28.14
N THR A 386 3.87 21.90 -27.82
CA THR A 386 2.98 21.21 -28.79
C THR A 386 1.81 22.08 -29.27
N TRP A 387 1.29 22.95 -28.41
CA TRP A 387 0.27 23.93 -28.78
C TRP A 387 0.87 25.09 -29.58
N ALA A 388 2.06 25.60 -29.21
CA ALA A 388 2.75 26.62 -29.99
C ALA A 388 3.29 26.07 -31.34
N ASN A 389 3.98 24.92 -31.31
CA ASN A 389 4.57 24.30 -32.50
C ASN A 389 3.84 22.99 -32.83
N SER A 390 3.14 22.97 -33.98
CA SER A 390 2.31 21.83 -34.39
C SER A 390 3.05 20.52 -34.71
N LYS A 391 4.39 20.47 -34.54
CA LYS A 391 5.20 19.24 -34.60
C LYS A 391 6.34 19.34 -33.58
N VAL A 392 6.62 18.24 -32.88
CA VAL A 392 7.70 18.08 -31.89
C VAL A 392 8.71 17.06 -32.41
N ARG A 393 10.00 17.26 -32.13
CA ARG A 393 11.05 16.28 -32.46
C ARG A 393 11.19 15.26 -31.33
N MET A 394 10.81 14.02 -31.58
CA MET A 394 10.90 12.90 -30.64
C MET A 394 11.66 11.74 -31.31
N ASN A 395 12.62 11.15 -30.60
CA ASN A 395 13.45 10.03 -31.08
C ASN A 395 14.03 10.33 -32.48
N GLY A 396 14.62 11.53 -32.63
CA GLY A 396 15.17 12.07 -33.87
C GLY A 396 14.15 12.57 -34.91
N LYS A 397 12.91 12.05 -34.90
CA LYS A 397 11.86 12.29 -35.92
C LYS A 397 10.88 13.39 -35.51
N THR A 398 10.44 14.20 -36.47
CA THR A 398 9.51 15.32 -36.22
C THR A 398 8.05 14.86 -36.42
N ARG A 399 7.33 14.60 -35.32
CA ARG A 399 5.93 14.09 -35.32
C ARG A 399 4.99 14.97 -34.48
N LEU A 400 3.69 14.70 -34.52
CA LEU A 400 2.77 15.22 -33.52
C LEU A 400 2.98 14.44 -32.21
N MET A 401 3.16 15.12 -31.08
CA MET A 401 3.16 14.48 -29.76
C MET A 401 1.79 13.82 -29.51
N GLN A 402 1.76 12.54 -29.15
CA GLN A 402 0.53 11.81 -28.80
C GLN A 402 0.22 11.95 -27.30
N TRP A 403 -0.97 11.54 -26.84
CA TRP A 403 -1.25 11.49 -25.40
C TRP A 403 -0.24 10.58 -24.67
N ARG A 404 0.13 9.42 -25.24
CA ARG A 404 1.09 8.52 -24.60
C ARG A 404 2.47 9.18 -24.41
N ASP A 405 2.91 10.01 -25.35
CA ASP A 405 4.15 10.78 -25.22
C ASP A 405 4.10 11.74 -24.01
N MET A 406 2.95 12.37 -23.77
CA MET A 406 2.72 13.27 -22.63
C MET A 406 2.73 12.52 -21.29
N PHE A 407 2.12 11.33 -21.21
CA PHE A 407 2.13 10.51 -20.00
C PHE A 407 3.49 9.83 -19.77
N ASP A 408 4.24 9.46 -20.82
CA ASP A 408 5.55 8.80 -20.72
C ASP A 408 6.61 9.65 -19.99
N ILE A 409 6.52 10.99 -20.07
CA ILE A 409 7.32 11.93 -19.28
C ILE A 409 7.20 11.63 -17.78
N ALA A 410 5.97 11.57 -17.27
CA ALA A 410 5.71 11.27 -15.85
C ALA A 410 6.01 9.81 -15.49
N VAL A 411 5.81 8.86 -16.41
CA VAL A 411 6.24 7.47 -16.27
C VAL A 411 7.76 7.37 -16.05
N LYS A 412 8.56 8.06 -16.87
CA LYS A 412 10.04 8.07 -16.78
C LYS A 412 10.53 8.61 -15.44
N TRP A 413 10.02 9.77 -15.00
CA TRP A 413 10.33 10.30 -13.68
C TRP A 413 9.91 9.34 -12.56
N ARG A 414 8.70 8.75 -12.61
CA ARG A 414 8.23 7.84 -11.56
C ARG A 414 9.04 6.55 -11.48
N ARG A 415 9.48 5.98 -12.60
CA ARG A 415 10.36 4.79 -12.64
C ARG A 415 11.66 5.02 -11.88
N ILE A 416 12.34 6.12 -12.20
CA ILE A 416 13.64 6.47 -11.62
C ILE A 416 13.51 6.90 -10.15
N ALA A 417 12.37 7.46 -9.75
CA ALA A 417 12.09 7.94 -8.39
C ALA A 417 11.97 6.84 -7.33
N ASP A 418 11.67 5.59 -7.70
CA ASP A 418 11.62 4.44 -6.79
C ASP A 418 11.73 3.12 -7.59
N PRO A 419 12.95 2.57 -7.77
CA PRO A 419 13.23 1.45 -8.67
C PRO A 419 12.83 0.06 -8.15
N ASP A 420 12.23 -0.04 -6.95
CA ASP A 420 11.61 -1.27 -6.44
C ASP A 420 10.32 -1.61 -7.19
N GLN A 421 9.61 -0.59 -7.70
CA GLN A 421 8.25 -0.72 -8.22
C GLN A 421 8.22 -0.77 -9.76
N PRO A 422 7.86 -1.91 -10.39
CA PRO A 422 7.68 -1.99 -11.83
C PRO A 422 6.46 -1.18 -12.28
N VAL A 423 6.72 0.01 -12.82
CA VAL A 423 5.75 0.88 -13.49
C VAL A 423 5.87 0.61 -14.98
N LEU A 424 5.02 -0.25 -15.53
CA LEU A 424 5.11 -0.79 -16.90
C LEU A 424 3.75 -0.67 -17.60
N TRP A 425 3.77 -0.35 -18.89
CA TRP A 425 2.55 -0.26 -19.70
C TRP A 425 1.94 -1.65 -19.91
N LEU A 426 0.70 -1.85 -19.42
CA LEU A 426 0.04 -3.16 -19.41
C LEU A 426 -0.32 -3.66 -20.81
N ASP A 427 -0.64 -2.75 -21.74
CA ASP A 427 -0.88 -3.07 -23.15
C ASP A 427 0.38 -3.50 -23.91
N GLN A 428 1.56 -3.35 -23.29
CA GLN A 428 2.85 -3.84 -23.80
C GLN A 428 3.31 -5.13 -23.10
N MET A 429 2.40 -5.84 -22.42
CA MET A 429 2.61 -7.18 -21.85
C MET A 429 2.26 -8.29 -22.86
N PRO A 430 2.76 -9.54 -22.68
CA PRO A 430 2.41 -10.65 -23.57
C PRO A 430 0.91 -10.95 -23.61
N ALA A 431 0.37 -11.24 -24.81
CA ALA A 431 -1.06 -11.48 -25.03
C ALA A 431 -1.66 -12.59 -24.12
N ARG A 432 -0.84 -13.58 -23.70
CA ARG A 432 -1.24 -14.66 -22.76
C ARG A 432 -1.56 -14.16 -21.35
N SER A 433 -1.11 -12.96 -20.99
CA SER A 433 -1.46 -12.26 -19.75
C SER A 433 -2.67 -11.36 -19.92
N LEU A 434 -2.79 -10.68 -21.06
CA LEU A 434 -3.97 -9.86 -21.38
C LEU A 434 -5.25 -10.72 -21.54
N SER A 435 -5.15 -11.91 -22.13
CA SER A 435 -6.27 -12.84 -22.30
C SER A 435 -6.73 -13.54 -21.01
N ARG A 436 -5.91 -13.53 -19.95
CA ARG A 436 -6.32 -13.87 -18.58
C ARG A 436 -6.72 -12.65 -17.76
N GLY A 437 -6.53 -11.45 -18.30
CA GLY A 437 -6.55 -10.17 -17.61
C GLY A 437 -5.31 -9.96 -16.71
N PHE A 438 -4.68 -8.79 -16.81
CA PHE A 438 -3.86 -8.27 -15.71
C PHE A 438 -4.83 -7.64 -14.70
N ASN A 439 -5.64 -8.48 -14.05
CA ASN A 439 -6.69 -8.01 -13.17
C ASN A 439 -6.09 -7.38 -11.91
N ASN A 440 -6.20 -6.07 -11.79
CA ASN A 440 -5.83 -5.34 -10.58
C ASN A 440 -6.89 -5.62 -9.49
N HIS A 441 -6.78 -6.77 -8.82
CA HIS A 441 -7.66 -7.18 -7.72
C HIS A 441 -7.31 -6.43 -6.43
N ILE A 442 -8.06 -5.37 -6.09
CA ILE A 442 -8.10 -4.85 -4.72
C ILE A 442 -8.93 -5.80 -3.88
N ASN A 443 -8.41 -6.17 -2.71
CA ASN A 443 -9.23 -6.74 -1.64
C ASN A 443 -9.55 -5.58 -0.68
N LEU A 444 -10.84 -5.21 -0.59
CA LEU A 444 -11.35 -4.22 0.36
C LEU A 444 -11.66 -4.90 1.70
N ILE A 445 -12.34 -6.04 1.64
CA ILE A 445 -12.50 -7.00 2.75
C ILE A 445 -12.14 -8.40 2.22
N ARG A 446 -11.37 -9.18 3.00
CA ARG A 446 -11.10 -10.60 2.71
C ARG A 446 -11.13 -11.42 4.00
N GLY A 447 -12.23 -12.13 4.22
CA GLY A 447 -12.54 -12.74 5.51
C GLY A 447 -12.63 -11.67 6.58
N GLN A 448 -11.80 -11.78 7.62
CA GLN A 448 -11.73 -10.81 8.72
C GLN A 448 -10.77 -9.64 8.46
N VAL A 449 -10.09 -9.59 7.31
CA VAL A 449 -9.08 -8.55 7.01
C VAL A 449 -9.73 -7.41 6.23
N ILE A 450 -9.77 -6.21 6.85
CA ILE A 450 -10.28 -4.97 6.26
C ILE A 450 -9.11 -4.08 5.82
N ASN A 451 -9.22 -3.48 4.63
CA ASN A 451 -8.19 -2.62 4.06
C ASN A 451 -8.43 -1.14 4.42
N MET A 452 -7.96 -0.76 5.61
CA MET A 452 -8.15 0.59 6.22
C MET A 452 -7.94 1.77 5.28
N ARG A 453 -7.04 1.66 4.29
CA ARG A 453 -6.77 2.71 3.29
C ARG A 453 -7.99 3.13 2.45
N TYR A 454 -9.03 2.29 2.36
CA TYR A 454 -10.25 2.57 1.61
C TYR A 454 -11.49 2.71 2.50
N LEU A 455 -11.34 2.74 3.84
CA LEU A 455 -12.45 2.73 4.80
C LEU A 455 -13.41 3.91 4.57
N GLU A 456 -12.87 5.12 4.38
CA GLU A 456 -13.62 6.35 4.06
C GLU A 456 -14.40 6.29 2.73
N TYR A 457 -14.18 5.25 1.91
CA TYR A 457 -14.91 5.01 0.66
C TYR A 457 -15.92 3.87 0.77
N PHE A 458 -15.96 3.11 1.88
CA PHE A 458 -16.90 2.01 2.01
C PHE A 458 -18.34 2.50 1.90
N GLU A 459 -18.70 3.64 2.49
CA GLU A 459 -20.03 4.26 2.32
C GLU A 459 -20.32 4.69 0.88
N LYS A 460 -19.35 5.35 0.21
CA LYS A 460 -19.48 5.79 -1.20
C LYS A 460 -19.71 4.59 -2.13
N ILE A 461 -18.94 3.51 -1.94
CA ILE A 461 -19.05 2.29 -2.75
C ILE A 461 -20.34 1.53 -2.38
N LEU A 462 -20.74 1.50 -1.10
CA LEU A 462 -21.99 0.90 -0.64
C LEU A 462 -23.21 1.58 -1.27
N HIS A 463 -23.27 2.91 -1.26
CA HIS A 463 -24.32 3.69 -1.94
C HIS A 463 -24.37 3.34 -3.44
N PHE A 464 -23.21 3.39 -4.11
CA PHE A 464 -23.10 3.03 -5.52
C PHE A 464 -23.59 1.60 -5.81
N ILE A 465 -23.28 0.62 -4.95
CA ILE A 465 -23.78 -0.76 -5.09
C ILE A 465 -25.32 -0.78 -4.98
N LYS A 466 -25.92 -0.08 -4.00
CA LYS A 466 -27.38 0.02 -3.87
C LYS A 466 -28.02 0.58 -5.15
N ASP A 467 -27.48 1.66 -5.69
CA ASP A 467 -27.98 2.29 -6.93
C ASP A 467 -27.94 1.31 -8.11
N ARG A 468 -26.82 0.58 -8.29
CA ARG A 468 -26.68 -0.40 -9.38
C ARG A 468 -27.58 -1.63 -9.21
N ILE A 469 -27.84 -2.08 -7.99
CA ILE A 469 -28.84 -3.13 -7.71
C ILE A 469 -30.25 -2.63 -8.09
N LEU A 470 -30.61 -1.40 -7.71
CA LEU A 470 -31.91 -0.80 -8.09
C LEU A 470 -32.06 -0.68 -9.61
N VAL A 471 -31.01 -0.28 -10.34
CA VAL A 471 -31.02 -0.26 -11.82
C VAL A 471 -31.21 -1.66 -12.40
N TYR A 472 -30.48 -2.67 -11.89
CA TYR A 472 -30.60 -4.05 -12.36
C TYR A 472 -31.99 -4.65 -12.11
N HIS A 473 -32.56 -4.44 -10.91
CA HIS A 473 -33.90 -4.92 -10.59
C HIS A 473 -34.99 -4.12 -11.31
N GLY A 474 -34.82 -2.82 -11.54
CA GLY A 474 -35.75 -2.01 -12.33
C GLY A 474 -35.88 -2.49 -13.78
N ALA A 475 -34.78 -2.92 -14.39
CA ALA A 475 -34.78 -3.47 -15.75
C ALA A 475 -35.37 -4.89 -15.84
N ASN A 476 -35.09 -5.75 -14.85
CA ASN A 476 -35.38 -7.20 -14.94
C ASN A 476 -36.62 -7.66 -14.14
N ASN A 477 -37.00 -6.95 -13.08
CA ASN A 477 -38.18 -7.25 -12.25
C ASN A 477 -38.77 -5.97 -11.62
N PRO A 478 -39.43 -5.11 -12.42
CA PRO A 478 -39.96 -3.83 -11.94
C PRO A 478 -41.05 -3.96 -10.86
N LYS A 479 -41.69 -5.14 -10.71
CA LYS A 479 -42.71 -5.37 -9.67
C LYS A 479 -42.12 -5.53 -8.27
N GLY A 480 -40.95 -6.15 -8.15
CA GLY A 480 -40.24 -6.31 -6.86
C GLY A 480 -39.38 -5.10 -6.46
N LEU A 481 -39.33 -4.04 -7.26
CA LEU A 481 -38.41 -2.91 -7.08
C LEU A 481 -38.63 -2.16 -5.75
N LEU A 482 -39.88 -2.10 -5.26
CA LEU A 482 -40.22 -1.44 -3.99
C LEU A 482 -39.69 -2.23 -2.79
N GLU A 483 -39.93 -3.55 -2.76
CA GLU A 483 -39.42 -4.46 -1.72
C GLU A 483 -37.87 -4.44 -1.66
N VAL A 484 -37.21 -4.42 -2.83
CA VAL A 484 -35.75 -4.31 -2.93
C VAL A 484 -35.26 -2.95 -2.40
N ARG A 485 -35.98 -1.84 -2.66
CA ARG A 485 -35.65 -0.52 -2.09
C ARG A 485 -35.76 -0.53 -0.57
N GLU A 486 -36.88 -0.98 -0.01
CA GLU A 486 -37.09 -1.05 1.45
C GLU A 486 -36.12 -2.00 2.17
N ALA A 487 -35.57 -2.99 1.47
CA ALA A 487 -34.50 -3.84 1.98
C ALA A 487 -33.14 -3.11 1.95
N LEU A 488 -32.79 -2.45 0.84
CA LEU A 488 -31.53 -1.71 0.68
C LEU A 488 -31.44 -0.45 1.56
N GLU A 489 -32.56 0.13 1.99
CA GLU A 489 -32.58 1.23 2.96
C GLU A 489 -32.10 0.80 4.36
N LYS A 490 -32.29 -0.48 4.73
CA LYS A 490 -31.89 -1.07 6.03
C LYS A 490 -30.42 -1.57 6.05
N VAL A 491 -29.74 -1.52 4.90
CA VAL A 491 -28.33 -1.88 4.76
C VAL A 491 -27.45 -0.73 5.25
N HIS A 492 -26.63 -0.97 6.27
CA HIS A 492 -25.64 0.01 6.75
C HIS A 492 -24.20 -0.43 6.49
N LYS A 493 -23.96 -1.73 6.24
CA LYS A 493 -22.64 -2.31 5.98
C LYS A 493 -22.66 -3.23 4.76
N VAL A 494 -21.49 -3.64 4.26
CA VAL A 494 -21.37 -4.47 3.05
C VAL A 494 -21.81 -5.92 3.32
N GLU A 495 -21.73 -6.33 4.58
CA GLU A 495 -22.15 -7.63 5.10
C GLU A 495 -23.67 -7.82 5.00
N ASP A 496 -24.45 -6.76 5.23
CA ASP A 496 -25.93 -6.79 5.19
C ASP A 496 -26.49 -7.05 3.77
N LEU A 497 -25.71 -6.72 2.73
CA LEU A 497 -26.10 -6.91 1.33
C LEU A 497 -26.19 -8.38 0.92
N LEU A 498 -25.35 -9.26 1.49
CA LEU A 498 -25.27 -10.65 1.06
C LEU A 498 -26.54 -11.46 1.38
N PRO A 499 -27.13 -11.39 2.60
CA PRO A 499 -28.43 -11.97 2.88
C PRO A 499 -29.54 -11.48 1.92
N ILE A 500 -29.60 -10.17 1.68
CA ILE A 500 -30.60 -9.54 0.81
C ILE A 500 -30.46 -10.02 -0.64
N MET A 501 -29.25 -10.05 -1.19
CA MET A 501 -29.02 -10.54 -2.55
C MET A 501 -29.32 -12.04 -2.70
N LYS A 502 -29.09 -12.84 -1.65
CA LYS A 502 -29.47 -14.27 -1.63
C LYS A 502 -30.99 -14.48 -1.56
N GLN A 503 -31.74 -13.55 -0.96
CA GLN A 503 -33.22 -13.56 -0.95
C GLN A 503 -33.80 -13.22 -2.33
N PHE A 504 -33.29 -12.16 -3.00
CA PHE A 504 -33.87 -11.66 -4.25
C PHE A 504 -33.33 -12.31 -5.54
N ASN A 505 -32.27 -13.12 -5.48
CA ASN A 505 -31.73 -13.82 -6.65
C ASN A 505 -31.26 -15.25 -6.33
N SER A 506 -32.05 -16.23 -6.76
CA SER A 506 -31.82 -17.67 -6.49
C SER A 506 -30.64 -18.29 -7.24
N LYS A 507 -30.03 -17.59 -8.22
CA LYS A 507 -28.84 -18.05 -8.94
C LYS A 507 -27.54 -17.67 -8.23
N THR A 508 -27.53 -16.59 -7.45
CA THR A 508 -26.35 -16.05 -6.75
C THR A 508 -26.20 -16.62 -5.34
N ARG A 509 -25.99 -17.94 -5.22
CA ARG A 509 -25.86 -18.63 -3.91
C ARG A 509 -24.67 -18.15 -3.07
N ASP A 510 -23.54 -17.88 -3.72
CA ASP A 510 -22.25 -17.63 -3.06
C ASP A 510 -21.77 -16.17 -3.20
N GLY A 511 -22.46 -15.34 -3.98
CA GLY A 511 -22.14 -13.91 -4.15
C GLY A 511 -22.69 -13.29 -5.44
N PHE A 512 -22.42 -12.00 -5.62
CA PHE A 512 -22.84 -11.21 -6.79
C PHE A 512 -21.73 -10.25 -7.26
N THR A 513 -21.87 -9.74 -8.48
CA THR A 513 -20.90 -8.88 -9.15
C THR A 513 -21.61 -7.71 -9.83
N VAL A 514 -21.04 -6.50 -9.72
CA VAL A 514 -21.56 -5.25 -10.26
C VAL A 514 -20.50 -4.57 -11.13
N ASN A 515 -20.76 -4.47 -12.43
CA ASN A 515 -19.94 -3.65 -13.33
C ASN A 515 -20.40 -2.18 -13.30
N THR A 516 -19.42 -1.29 -13.30
CA THR A 516 -19.64 0.13 -13.53
C THR A 516 -19.61 0.45 -15.01
N LYS A 517 -20.31 1.51 -15.39
CA LYS A 517 -20.46 1.93 -16.79
C LYS A 517 -19.93 3.34 -16.95
N VAL A 518 -19.12 3.52 -17.97
CA VAL A 518 -18.37 4.74 -18.28
C VAL A 518 -18.92 5.24 -19.62
N PRO A 519 -19.75 6.29 -19.64
CA PRO A 519 -20.27 6.85 -20.88
C PRO A 519 -19.14 7.31 -21.80
N SER A 520 -19.29 7.15 -23.11
CA SER A 520 -18.38 7.70 -24.14
C SER A 520 -18.77 9.16 -24.44
N LEU A 521 -17.78 10.05 -24.59
CA LEU A 521 -17.98 11.41 -25.09
C LEU A 521 -17.94 11.44 -26.61
N LYS A 522 -17.13 10.57 -27.21
CA LYS A 522 -16.96 10.41 -28.66
C LYS A 522 -18.17 9.75 -29.34
N ASP A 523 -18.62 8.62 -28.84
CA ASP A 523 -19.69 7.79 -29.40
C ASP A 523 -20.96 7.96 -28.55
N GLN A 524 -21.77 8.98 -28.84
CA GLN A 524 -22.99 9.29 -28.06
C GLN A 524 -23.90 8.06 -27.89
N GLY A 525 -24.30 7.81 -26.63
CA GLY A 525 -25.15 6.66 -26.26
C GLY A 525 -24.42 5.33 -26.09
N LYS A 526 -23.10 5.26 -26.27
CA LYS A 526 -22.31 4.09 -25.85
C LYS A 526 -21.80 4.23 -24.41
N GLU A 527 -21.76 3.10 -23.72
CA GLU A 527 -21.09 2.93 -22.43
C GLU A 527 -20.01 1.86 -22.53
N TYR A 528 -18.84 2.11 -21.94
CA TYR A 528 -17.79 1.12 -21.77
C TYR A 528 -17.82 0.53 -20.35
N ASP A 529 -17.32 -0.68 -20.16
CA ASP A 529 -17.16 -1.25 -18.81
C ASP A 529 -16.00 -0.55 -18.07
N GLY A 530 -16.31 -0.06 -16.87
CA GLY A 530 -15.36 0.57 -15.95
C GLY A 530 -14.62 -0.50 -15.14
N PHE A 531 -14.97 -0.63 -13.87
CA PHE A 531 -14.44 -1.65 -12.96
C PHE A 531 -15.55 -2.60 -12.51
N THR A 532 -15.12 -3.77 -12.03
CA THR A 532 -15.96 -4.86 -11.54
C THR A 532 -15.88 -4.88 -10.02
N ILE A 533 -17.00 -4.66 -9.34
CA ILE A 533 -17.13 -4.88 -7.89
C ILE A 533 -17.64 -6.30 -7.68
N THR A 534 -16.96 -7.11 -6.88
CA THR A 534 -17.39 -8.47 -6.55
C THR A 534 -17.57 -8.60 -5.03
N ILE A 535 -18.73 -9.11 -4.62
CA ILE A 535 -19.04 -9.40 -3.21
C ILE A 535 -19.48 -10.86 -3.12
N THR A 536 -18.64 -11.70 -2.53
CA THR A 536 -18.91 -13.12 -2.27
C THR A 536 -18.82 -13.43 -0.78
N GLY A 537 -19.57 -14.43 -0.33
CA GLY A 537 -19.64 -14.82 1.08
C GLY A 537 -19.78 -16.34 1.22
N ASP A 538 -18.80 -16.96 1.87
CA ASP A 538 -18.72 -18.41 2.03
C ASP A 538 -19.72 -18.96 3.09
N LYS A 539 -19.66 -20.28 3.33
CA LYS A 539 -20.54 -20.97 4.30
C LYS A 539 -20.10 -20.80 5.76
N VAL A 540 -18.96 -20.17 6.01
CA VAL A 540 -18.35 -19.93 7.33
C VAL A 540 -18.56 -18.46 7.77
N GLY A 541 -19.02 -17.59 6.85
CA GLY A 541 -19.21 -16.16 7.09
C GLY A 541 -18.02 -15.30 6.64
N ASN A 542 -17.02 -15.87 5.96
CA ASN A 542 -15.95 -15.07 5.35
C ASN A 542 -16.48 -14.34 4.13
N ILE A 543 -16.28 -13.03 4.09
CA ILE A 543 -16.70 -12.18 2.98
C ILE A 543 -15.48 -11.72 2.19
N LEU A 544 -15.56 -11.83 0.87
CA LEU A 544 -14.62 -11.25 -0.08
C LEU A 544 -15.34 -10.10 -0.80
N PHE A 545 -14.94 -8.89 -0.48
CA PHE A 545 -15.33 -7.66 -1.17
C PHE A 545 -14.11 -7.18 -1.95
N SER A 546 -14.14 -7.36 -3.27
CA SER A 546 -13.08 -6.95 -4.19
C SER A 546 -13.55 -5.91 -5.21
N VAL A 547 -12.57 -5.13 -5.69
CA VAL A 547 -12.70 -4.20 -6.80
C VAL A 547 -11.63 -4.56 -7.82
N GLU A 548 -12.03 -4.74 -9.07
CA GLU A 548 -11.22 -5.40 -10.09
C GLU A 548 -11.30 -4.63 -11.41
N THR A 549 -10.16 -4.12 -11.89
CA THR A 549 -10.08 -3.51 -13.22
C THR A 549 -9.61 -4.56 -14.23
N GLN A 550 -10.47 -4.90 -15.19
CA GLN A 550 -10.14 -5.82 -16.27
C GLN A 550 -9.31 -5.10 -17.34
N THR A 551 -8.24 -5.74 -17.83
CA THR A 551 -7.35 -5.17 -18.86
C THR A 551 -7.36 -6.05 -20.12
N THR A 552 -8.55 -6.36 -20.64
CA THR A 552 -8.69 -7.08 -21.91
C THR A 552 -8.24 -6.19 -23.07
N GLU A 553 -7.78 -6.80 -24.16
CA GLU A 553 -7.31 -6.06 -25.34
C GLU A 553 -8.41 -5.20 -25.95
N GLU A 554 -9.62 -5.76 -26.14
CA GLU A 554 -10.80 -5.06 -26.66
C GLU A 554 -11.14 -3.81 -25.84
N ARG A 555 -11.22 -3.93 -24.50
CA ARG A 555 -11.47 -2.79 -23.60
C ARG A 555 -10.37 -1.75 -23.72
N THR A 556 -9.12 -2.17 -23.77
CA THR A 556 -7.96 -1.29 -23.89
C THR A 556 -8.01 -0.49 -25.20
N GLN A 557 -8.35 -1.13 -26.33
CA GLN A 557 -8.53 -0.47 -27.62
C GLN A 557 -9.69 0.54 -27.62
N LEU A 558 -10.81 0.25 -26.97
CA LEU A 558 -11.94 1.19 -26.83
C LEU A 558 -11.53 2.47 -26.07
N TYR A 559 -10.91 2.32 -24.90
CA TYR A 559 -10.45 3.47 -24.11
C TYR A 559 -9.33 4.26 -24.81
N HIS A 560 -8.39 3.58 -25.49
CA HIS A 560 -7.41 4.27 -26.35
C HIS A 560 -8.08 5.10 -27.44
N ALA A 561 -9.10 4.56 -28.11
CA ALA A 561 -9.81 5.25 -29.19
C ALA A 561 -10.69 6.42 -28.71
N GLU A 562 -11.01 6.51 -27.41
CA GLU A 562 -11.65 7.64 -26.73
C GLU A 562 -10.61 8.71 -26.34
N ILE A 563 -9.54 8.29 -25.65
CA ILE A 563 -8.42 9.16 -25.21
C ILE A 563 -7.74 9.82 -26.42
N ASP A 564 -7.59 9.10 -27.53
CA ASP A 564 -7.09 9.62 -28.81
C ASP A 564 -7.97 10.72 -29.41
N ALA A 565 -9.29 10.68 -29.19
CA ALA A 565 -10.22 11.70 -29.68
C ALA A 565 -10.14 12.95 -28.79
N LEU A 566 -10.27 12.77 -27.47
CA LEU A 566 -10.18 13.85 -26.49
C LEU A 566 -8.84 14.59 -26.54
N TYR A 567 -7.74 13.87 -26.80
CA TYR A 567 -6.43 14.49 -26.96
C TYR A 567 -6.29 15.32 -28.26
N LYS A 568 -6.96 14.93 -29.35
CA LYS A 568 -7.01 15.73 -30.60
C LYS A 568 -7.81 17.01 -30.37
N ASP A 569 -8.94 16.93 -29.68
CA ASP A 569 -9.76 18.08 -29.32
C ASP A 569 -9.03 19.01 -28.35
N LEU A 570 -8.36 18.47 -27.34
CA LEU A 570 -7.50 19.19 -26.40
C LEU A 570 -6.35 19.92 -27.14
N THR A 571 -5.68 19.22 -28.05
CA THR A 571 -4.61 19.81 -28.88
C THR A 571 -5.13 20.89 -29.82
N THR A 572 -6.39 20.79 -30.26
CA THR A 572 -7.02 21.79 -31.13
C THR A 572 -7.44 23.02 -30.34
N LYS A 573 -8.17 22.86 -29.22
CA LYS A 573 -8.57 24.01 -28.36
C LYS A 573 -7.37 24.67 -27.67
N GLY A 574 -6.35 23.90 -27.26
CA GLY A 574 -5.11 24.42 -26.69
C GLY A 574 -4.31 25.32 -27.66
N LYS A 575 -4.41 25.07 -28.98
CA LYS A 575 -3.86 25.98 -30.00
C LYS A 575 -4.63 27.28 -30.09
N VAL A 576 -5.97 27.25 -30.03
CA VAL A 576 -6.79 28.47 -30.02
C VAL A 576 -6.52 29.28 -28.73
N LEU A 577 -6.42 28.62 -27.57
CA LEU A 577 -6.12 29.25 -26.28
C LEU A 577 -4.75 29.96 -26.21
N ILE A 578 -3.77 29.58 -27.05
CA ILE A 578 -2.49 30.31 -27.17
C ILE A 578 -2.60 31.54 -28.09
N LEU A 579 -3.59 31.57 -28.99
CA LEU A 579 -3.83 32.66 -29.94
C LEU A 579 -4.91 33.64 -29.45
N SER A 580 -5.82 33.19 -28.59
CA SER A 580 -6.84 33.99 -27.92
C SER A 580 -6.35 34.47 -26.54
N SER A 581 -7.22 35.15 -25.79
CA SER A 581 -7.03 35.38 -24.35
C SER A 581 -8.36 35.32 -23.60
N GLU A 582 -9.30 34.52 -24.11
CA GLU A 582 -10.67 34.46 -23.59
C GLU A 582 -10.81 33.47 -22.43
N LEU A 583 -11.39 33.95 -21.32
CA LEU A 583 -11.58 33.17 -20.09
C LEU A 583 -12.42 31.89 -20.28
N GLY A 584 -13.33 31.87 -21.27
CA GLY A 584 -14.16 30.70 -21.57
C GLY A 584 -13.39 29.54 -22.21
N GLU A 585 -12.40 29.82 -23.06
CA GLU A 585 -11.58 28.77 -23.69
C GLU A 585 -10.70 28.05 -22.68
N ALA A 586 -10.17 28.79 -21.69
CA ALA A 586 -9.37 28.22 -20.61
C ALA A 586 -10.15 27.16 -19.80
N ASP A 587 -11.42 27.41 -19.46
CA ASP A 587 -12.22 26.41 -18.74
C ASP A 587 -12.58 25.21 -19.61
N ALA A 588 -12.89 25.44 -20.90
CA ALA A 588 -13.14 24.36 -21.86
C ALA A 588 -11.92 23.43 -22.03
N VAL A 589 -10.70 23.99 -22.04
CA VAL A 589 -9.45 23.22 -22.03
C VAL A 589 -9.26 22.46 -20.71
N CYS A 590 -9.55 23.09 -19.56
CA CYS A 590 -9.50 22.41 -18.26
C CYS A 590 -10.47 21.21 -18.19
N ASN A 591 -11.69 21.33 -18.74
CA ASN A 591 -12.67 20.24 -18.80
C ASN A 591 -12.19 19.07 -19.68
N LEU A 592 -11.51 19.35 -20.79
CA LEU A 592 -10.91 18.32 -21.64
C LEU A 592 -9.74 17.61 -20.95
N ILE A 593 -8.88 18.33 -20.20
CA ILE A 593 -7.79 17.75 -19.42
C ILE A 593 -8.33 16.78 -18.35
N LEU A 594 -9.35 17.21 -17.59
CA LEU A 594 -9.98 16.39 -16.56
C LEU A 594 -10.74 15.19 -17.16
N SER A 595 -11.36 15.36 -18.34
CA SER A 595 -12.01 14.26 -19.06
C SER A 595 -11.02 13.22 -19.58
N LEU A 596 -9.90 13.67 -20.18
CA LEU A 596 -8.83 12.78 -20.65
C LEU A 596 -8.32 11.86 -19.52
N VAL A 597 -8.16 12.43 -18.33
CA VAL A 597 -7.65 11.71 -17.15
C VAL A 597 -8.73 10.88 -16.45
N TYR A 598 -10.01 11.26 -16.51
CA TYR A 598 -11.13 10.39 -16.10
C TYR A 598 -11.12 9.04 -16.84
N TYR A 599 -10.86 9.03 -18.16
CA TYR A 599 -10.69 7.77 -18.91
C TYR A 599 -9.37 7.05 -18.58
N PHE A 600 -8.28 7.79 -18.30
CA PHE A 600 -7.01 7.16 -17.90
C PHE A 600 -7.12 6.44 -16.54
N TYR A 601 -7.76 7.06 -15.54
CA TYR A 601 -8.05 6.43 -14.24
C TYR A 601 -8.93 5.20 -14.40
N ASN A 602 -10.02 5.27 -15.17
CA ASN A 602 -10.89 4.13 -15.42
C ASN A 602 -10.19 3.01 -16.23
N LEU A 603 -9.34 3.33 -17.19
CA LEU A 603 -8.56 2.34 -17.96
C LEU A 603 -7.56 1.59 -17.08
N MET A 604 -6.80 2.32 -16.24
CA MET A 604 -5.63 1.84 -15.50
C MET A 604 -4.54 1.19 -16.36
N PRO A 605 -3.87 1.92 -17.26
CA PRO A 605 -2.95 1.33 -18.23
C PRO A 605 -1.57 0.92 -17.67
N LEU A 606 -1.26 1.14 -16.39
CA LEU A 606 0.05 0.80 -15.79
C LEU A 606 -0.07 -0.24 -14.66
N SER A 607 0.95 -1.11 -14.56
CA SER A 607 1.07 -2.14 -13.50
C SER A 607 1.21 -1.56 -12.08
N ARG A 608 1.74 -0.34 -11.96
CA ARG A 608 1.90 0.43 -10.73
C ARG A 608 1.82 1.92 -11.07
N GLY A 609 1.30 2.73 -10.15
CA GLY A 609 1.45 4.19 -10.20
C GLY A 609 0.64 4.94 -11.27
N SER A 610 -0.39 4.32 -11.89
CA SER A 610 -1.29 5.00 -12.85
C SER A 610 -1.76 6.37 -12.34
N SER A 611 -2.20 6.43 -11.09
CA SER A 611 -2.98 7.54 -10.57
C SER A 611 -2.13 8.79 -10.34
N VAL A 612 -1.02 8.68 -9.60
CA VAL A 612 0.02 9.72 -9.51
C VAL A 612 0.39 10.25 -10.89
N ILE A 613 0.72 9.36 -11.83
CA ILE A 613 1.23 9.76 -13.16
C ILE A 613 0.18 10.59 -13.89
N ALA A 614 -1.09 10.19 -13.79
CA ALA A 614 -2.20 10.97 -14.33
C ALA A 614 -2.39 12.31 -13.60
N TYR A 615 -2.25 12.37 -12.27
CA TYR A 615 -2.35 13.62 -11.51
C TYR A 615 -1.22 14.61 -11.82
N SER A 616 0.02 14.14 -11.95
CA SER A 616 1.16 14.97 -12.40
C SER A 616 0.95 15.51 -13.81
N VAL A 617 0.33 14.71 -14.69
CA VAL A 617 -0.10 15.14 -16.02
C VAL A 617 -1.25 16.15 -15.97
N ILE A 618 -2.25 16.01 -15.07
CA ILE A 618 -3.27 17.06 -14.83
C ILE A 618 -2.57 18.37 -14.47
N VAL A 619 -1.70 18.37 -13.46
CA VAL A 619 -1.05 19.60 -12.97
C VAL A 619 -0.25 20.27 -14.09
N GLY A 620 0.58 19.51 -14.82
CA GLY A 620 1.34 20.05 -15.95
C GLY A 620 0.47 20.58 -17.09
N ALA A 621 -0.59 19.88 -17.47
CA ALA A 621 -1.50 20.31 -18.54
C ALA A 621 -2.38 21.51 -18.14
N LEU A 622 -2.81 21.60 -16.87
CA LEU A 622 -3.51 22.78 -16.36
C LEU A 622 -2.58 24.00 -16.34
N MET A 623 -1.33 23.83 -15.90
CA MET A 623 -0.31 24.88 -15.96
C MET A 623 -0.02 25.31 -17.40
N ALA A 624 -0.05 24.39 -18.36
CA ALA A 624 0.03 24.72 -19.78
C ALA A 624 -1.14 25.61 -20.25
N SER A 625 -2.36 25.38 -19.74
CA SER A 625 -3.55 26.23 -19.98
C SER A 625 -3.61 27.54 -19.17
N GLY A 626 -2.54 27.86 -18.42
CA GLY A 626 -2.45 29.08 -17.61
C GLY A 626 -3.09 28.98 -16.22
N LYS A 627 -3.40 27.77 -15.74
CA LYS A 627 -4.02 27.52 -14.43
C LYS A 627 -3.07 26.77 -13.48
N GLU A 628 -2.80 27.34 -12.33
CA GLU A 628 -2.03 26.70 -11.26
C GLU A 628 -2.96 26.02 -10.24
N VAL A 629 -2.60 24.81 -9.82
CA VAL A 629 -3.29 24.08 -8.74
C VAL A 629 -2.75 24.57 -7.41
N ALA A 630 -3.52 25.40 -6.69
CA ALA A 630 -3.11 25.94 -5.38
C ALA A 630 -3.68 25.14 -4.19
N GLY A 631 -4.70 24.31 -4.41
CA GLY A 631 -5.31 23.48 -3.38
C GLY A 631 -4.48 22.23 -3.08
N LYS A 632 -4.27 21.95 -1.79
CA LYS A 632 -3.83 20.61 -1.33
C LYS A 632 -4.95 19.60 -1.55
N ILE A 633 -4.57 18.34 -1.76
CA ILE A 633 -5.51 17.24 -1.92
C ILE A 633 -6.18 16.96 -0.55
N PRO A 634 -7.53 17.00 -0.44
CA PRO A 634 -8.23 16.84 0.84
C PRO A 634 -7.92 15.52 1.56
N LYS A 635 -8.06 15.53 2.89
CA LYS A 635 -8.19 14.28 3.65
C LYS A 635 -9.34 13.45 3.08
N GLY A 636 -9.16 12.14 3.03
CA GLY A 636 -10.09 11.25 2.32
C GLY A 636 -9.98 11.30 0.80
N LYS A 637 -8.88 11.81 0.22
CA LYS A 637 -8.55 11.69 -1.22
C LYS A 637 -7.04 11.39 -1.37
N VAL A 638 -6.68 10.36 -2.11
CA VAL A 638 -5.31 9.78 -2.15
C VAL A 638 -4.94 9.40 -3.59
N CYS A 639 -3.69 9.62 -3.99
CA CYS A 639 -3.18 9.41 -5.35
C CYS A 639 -1.68 8.99 -5.32
N TRP A 640 -1.29 8.14 -4.34
CA TRP A 640 0.04 7.51 -4.27
C TRP A 640 0.01 6.07 -3.77
N SER A 641 1.11 5.36 -4.05
CA SER A 641 1.49 4.11 -3.39
C SER A 641 3.01 4.08 -3.15
N THR A 642 3.40 3.89 -1.90
CA THR A 642 4.63 3.19 -1.51
C THR A 642 4.25 1.84 -0.92
N SER A 643 5.04 0.80 -1.21
CA SER A 643 4.74 -0.56 -0.76
C SER A 643 5.05 -0.73 0.73
N ILE A 644 4.01 -0.88 1.55
CA ILE A 644 4.14 -1.42 2.90
C ILE A 644 4.28 -2.95 2.78
N ASP A 645 5.52 -3.45 2.74
CA ASP A 645 5.79 -4.89 2.84
C ASP A 645 5.41 -5.38 4.25
N PHE A 646 4.14 -5.80 4.41
CA PHE A 646 3.56 -6.23 5.69
C PHE A 646 4.01 -7.64 6.06
N LYS A 647 5.32 -7.83 6.30
CA LYS A 647 5.94 -9.16 6.43
C LYS A 647 7.00 -9.32 7.52
N LEU A 648 6.91 -8.57 8.62
CA LEU A 648 7.74 -8.78 9.82
C LEU A 648 7.03 -9.55 10.97
N PHE A 649 5.92 -10.23 10.69
CA PHE A 649 5.22 -11.08 11.67
C PHE A 649 5.59 -12.57 11.61
N SER A 650 6.42 -13.00 10.66
CA SER A 650 6.73 -14.43 10.46
C SER A 650 7.78 -15.01 11.42
N SER A 651 8.34 -14.20 12.34
CA SER A 651 9.48 -14.59 13.19
C SER A 651 9.09 -14.96 14.64
N VAL A 652 7.80 -14.99 14.98
CA VAL A 652 7.30 -15.15 16.36
C VAL A 652 6.54 -16.45 16.59
N LEU A 653 5.99 -17.10 15.54
CA LEU A 653 5.45 -18.47 15.64
C LEU A 653 5.99 -19.37 14.52
N THR A 654 6.68 -20.42 14.93
CA THR A 654 6.80 -21.66 14.15
C THR A 654 5.44 -22.37 14.07
N HIS A 655 5.19 -23.07 12.96
CA HIS A 655 4.04 -23.96 12.74
C HIS A 655 2.61 -23.35 12.78
N ILE A 656 2.29 -22.45 11.82
CA ILE A 656 0.95 -22.45 11.21
C ILE A 656 1.08 -22.50 9.69
N LYS A 657 0.44 -23.49 9.05
CA LYS A 657 0.30 -23.56 7.59
C LYS A 657 -0.81 -22.61 7.14
N ALA A 658 -0.49 -21.64 6.28
CA ALA A 658 -1.49 -20.79 5.64
C ALA A 658 -1.09 -20.46 4.19
N GLU A 659 -1.82 -21.04 3.23
CA GLU A 659 -1.66 -20.74 1.81
C GLU A 659 -2.36 -19.42 1.44
N VAL A 660 -1.70 -18.32 1.77
CA VAL A 660 -2.16 -16.98 1.39
C VAL A 660 -1.09 -16.30 0.54
N VAL A 661 -1.24 -16.37 -0.78
CA VAL A 661 -0.55 -15.48 -1.71
C VAL A 661 -1.39 -14.20 -1.82
N LEU A 662 -0.88 -13.11 -1.24
CA LEU A 662 -1.45 -11.78 -1.35
C LEU A 662 -0.64 -10.97 -2.36
N PHE A 663 -1.14 -10.93 -3.60
CA PHE A 663 -0.72 -9.94 -4.57
C PHE A 663 -1.34 -8.60 -4.18
N PHE A 664 -0.54 -7.68 -3.62
CA PHE A 664 -1.02 -6.35 -3.24
C PHE A 664 -0.73 -5.33 -4.36
N PHE A 665 -1.79 -4.95 -5.09
CA PHE A 665 -1.81 -3.83 -6.04
C PHE A 665 -2.77 -2.75 -5.52
N PRO A 666 -2.28 -1.63 -4.97
CA PRO A 666 -3.14 -0.54 -4.51
C PRO A 666 -3.51 0.42 -5.64
N LEU A 667 -4.81 0.48 -5.98
CA LEU A 667 -5.43 1.69 -6.54
C LEU A 667 -5.39 2.82 -5.53
N GLN A 668 -5.61 4.04 -5.98
CA GLN A 668 -5.39 5.25 -5.21
C GLN A 668 -6.71 6.05 -5.24
N LEU A 669 -7.20 6.54 -4.09
CA LEU A 669 -8.59 7.00 -3.88
C LEU A 669 -9.12 8.10 -4.85
N VAL A 670 -8.28 8.83 -5.57
CA VAL A 670 -8.71 9.71 -6.68
C VAL A 670 -9.19 8.90 -7.89
N ASP A 671 -8.59 7.72 -8.14
CA ASP A 671 -9.15 6.71 -9.07
C ASP A 671 -10.59 6.41 -8.64
N PHE A 672 -10.82 6.13 -7.34
CA PHE A 672 -12.14 5.79 -6.83
C PHE A 672 -13.18 6.91 -7.04
N GLU A 673 -12.80 8.20 -6.97
CA GLU A 673 -13.74 9.28 -7.31
C GLU A 673 -14.02 9.36 -8.82
N ALA A 674 -13.01 9.14 -9.68
CA ALA A 674 -13.21 9.04 -11.13
C ALA A 674 -13.98 7.78 -11.56
N MET A 675 -13.94 6.74 -10.72
CA MET A 675 -14.59 5.46 -10.92
C MET A 675 -16.04 5.47 -10.46
N THR A 676 -16.36 6.00 -9.27
CA THR A 676 -17.75 6.11 -8.78
C THR A 676 -18.50 7.31 -9.37
N ALA A 677 -17.83 8.23 -10.07
CA ALA A 677 -18.50 9.32 -10.77
C ALA A 677 -19.33 8.80 -11.95
N PRO A 678 -20.57 9.28 -12.17
CA PRO A 678 -21.43 8.83 -13.27
C PRO A 678 -20.99 9.31 -14.66
N GLY A 679 -19.92 10.11 -14.75
CA GLY A 679 -19.41 10.68 -16.00
C GLY A 679 -18.26 11.64 -15.77
N SER A 680 -17.55 11.97 -16.85
CA SER A 680 -16.39 12.88 -16.86
C SER A 680 -16.71 14.29 -16.36
N GLU A 681 -17.91 14.81 -16.63
CA GLU A 681 -18.35 16.13 -16.14
C GLU A 681 -18.52 16.13 -14.61
N ALA A 682 -19.14 15.10 -14.05
CA ALA A 682 -19.30 14.94 -12.60
C ALA A 682 -17.93 14.83 -11.91
N PHE A 683 -17.02 14.02 -12.47
CA PHE A 683 -15.64 13.96 -12.01
C PHE A 683 -14.94 15.33 -12.12
N SER A 684 -15.09 16.05 -13.23
CA SER A 684 -14.48 17.37 -13.44
C SER A 684 -14.96 18.40 -12.41
N LYS A 685 -16.26 18.40 -12.09
CA LYS A 685 -16.85 19.24 -11.03
C LYS A 685 -16.29 18.89 -9.65
N ILE A 686 -16.15 17.60 -9.34
CA ILE A 686 -15.55 17.13 -8.07
C ILE A 686 -14.08 17.54 -7.99
N ALA A 687 -13.29 17.36 -9.05
CA ALA A 687 -11.88 17.72 -9.11
C ALA A 687 -11.65 19.23 -8.91
N LYS A 688 -12.36 20.07 -9.68
CA LYS A 688 -12.26 21.53 -9.57
C LYS A 688 -12.60 22.06 -8.18
N SER A 689 -13.51 21.41 -7.44
CA SER A 689 -13.97 21.87 -6.14
C SER A 689 -12.88 21.94 -5.06
N TRP A 690 -11.83 21.12 -5.18
CA TRP A 690 -10.71 21.10 -4.22
C TRP A 690 -9.35 21.47 -4.81
N MET A 691 -9.15 21.39 -6.14
CA MET A 691 -7.89 21.80 -6.77
C MET A 691 -7.57 23.31 -6.62
N SER A 692 -8.58 24.14 -6.36
CA SER A 692 -8.45 25.61 -6.18
C SER A 692 -7.62 26.26 -7.29
N LEU A 693 -8.17 26.27 -8.51
CA LEU A 693 -7.46 26.68 -9.72
C LEU A 693 -7.28 28.21 -9.77
N GLN A 694 -6.02 28.66 -9.72
CA GLN A 694 -5.62 30.07 -9.78
C GLN A 694 -4.97 30.41 -11.13
N SER A 695 -4.75 31.69 -11.42
CA SER A 695 -3.93 32.12 -12.57
C SER A 695 -2.46 31.80 -12.31
N ILE A 696 -1.78 31.16 -13.27
CA ILE A 696 -0.35 30.80 -13.13
C ILE A 696 0.55 32.03 -12.93
N SER A 697 1.54 31.92 -12.03
CA SER A 697 2.56 32.96 -11.85
C SER A 697 3.37 33.22 -13.13
N PRO A 698 3.76 34.48 -13.44
CA PRO A 698 4.72 34.77 -14.51
C PRO A 698 6.07 34.05 -14.36
N SER A 699 6.50 33.73 -13.13
CA SER A 699 7.81 33.10 -12.85
C SER A 699 8.00 31.73 -13.50
N TYR A 700 6.91 31.00 -13.78
CA TYR A 700 7.01 29.72 -14.51
C TYR A 700 7.52 29.87 -15.94
N LYS A 701 7.44 31.07 -16.54
CA LYS A 701 7.95 31.35 -17.90
C LYS A 701 9.46 31.60 -17.95
N SER A 702 10.11 31.90 -16.83
CA SER A 702 11.57 32.09 -16.73
C SER A 702 12.33 30.81 -16.35
N LEU A 703 11.62 29.71 -16.03
CA LEU A 703 12.24 28.45 -15.67
C LEU A 703 12.91 27.75 -16.88
N PRO A 704 14.11 27.19 -16.73
CA PRO A 704 14.77 26.46 -17.82
C PRO A 704 14.03 25.17 -18.21
N SER A 705 14.27 24.71 -19.44
CA SER A 705 13.68 23.48 -19.99
C SER A 705 14.14 22.25 -19.20
N VAL A 706 13.22 21.52 -18.57
CA VAL A 706 13.52 20.33 -17.75
C VAL A 706 14.23 19.27 -18.62
N SER A 707 13.69 19.04 -19.83
CA SER A 707 14.23 18.09 -20.82
C SER A 707 15.64 18.42 -21.33
N GLU A 708 16.06 19.68 -21.26
CA GLU A 708 17.42 20.11 -21.65
C GLU A 708 18.36 20.24 -20.44
N THR A 709 17.81 20.46 -19.25
CA THR A 709 18.56 20.55 -17.98
C THR A 709 18.96 19.16 -17.47
N PHE A 710 18.10 18.15 -17.68
CA PHE A 710 18.33 16.76 -17.24
C PHE A 710 18.17 15.77 -18.41
N PRO A 711 19.04 15.81 -19.45
CA PRO A 711 18.84 15.06 -20.70
C PRO A 711 19.20 13.57 -20.66
N THR A 712 19.75 13.06 -19.55
CA THR A 712 20.20 11.66 -19.37
C THR A 712 19.77 11.09 -18.01
N LEU A 713 19.73 9.75 -17.89
CA LEU A 713 19.42 9.08 -16.63
C LEU A 713 20.32 9.53 -15.47
N ARG A 714 21.63 9.73 -15.73
CA ARG A 714 22.58 10.29 -14.75
C ARG A 714 22.04 11.59 -14.16
N THR A 715 21.75 12.57 -15.01
CA THR A 715 21.30 13.90 -14.58
C THR A 715 19.96 13.87 -13.83
N MET A 716 19.04 12.95 -14.20
CA MET A 716 17.81 12.71 -13.44
C MET A 716 18.10 12.12 -12.05
N ILE A 717 19.00 11.13 -11.94
CA ILE A 717 19.36 10.51 -10.66
C ILE A 717 20.11 11.52 -9.76
N GLU A 718 20.96 12.39 -10.31
CA GLU A 718 21.65 13.45 -9.57
C GLU A 718 20.67 14.43 -8.92
N VAL A 719 19.75 15.02 -9.70
CA VAL A 719 18.79 16.00 -9.18
C VAL A 719 17.81 15.39 -8.17
N LEU A 720 17.43 14.12 -8.33
CA LEU A 720 16.56 13.40 -7.39
C LEU A 720 17.24 13.09 -6.04
N ASN A 721 18.57 13.12 -5.96
CA ASN A 721 19.33 12.79 -4.76
C ASN A 721 20.02 14.01 -4.09
N THR A 722 19.86 15.20 -4.65
CA THR A 722 20.33 16.48 -4.09
C THR A 722 19.50 16.87 -2.85
N ASP A 723 20.11 17.38 -1.76
CA ASP A 723 19.34 17.99 -0.67
C ASP A 723 19.15 19.50 -0.87
N SER A 724 17.89 19.90 -1.06
CA SER A 724 17.44 21.29 -1.23
C SER A 724 16.82 21.87 0.06
N SER A 725 16.55 21.01 1.06
CA SER A 725 15.74 21.31 2.24
C SER A 725 16.16 22.60 2.97
N PRO A 726 17.47 22.89 3.17
CA PRO A 726 17.89 24.08 3.94
C PRO A 726 17.71 25.42 3.22
N ARG A 727 17.37 25.43 1.91
CA ARG A 727 17.50 26.63 1.05
C ARG A 727 16.22 27.02 0.33
N CYS A 728 15.39 26.09 -0.13
CA CYS A 728 14.13 26.45 -0.82
C CYS A 728 13.13 27.19 0.09
N PHE A 729 13.09 26.86 1.39
CA PHE A 729 12.34 27.58 2.42
C PHE A 729 12.79 29.03 2.69
N LYS A 730 13.82 29.55 2.00
CA LYS A 730 14.29 30.95 2.10
C LYS A 730 14.08 31.77 0.82
N LYS A 731 13.39 31.21 -0.18
CA LYS A 731 13.17 31.82 -1.51
C LYS A 731 11.70 31.87 -1.95
N LEU A 732 10.77 31.38 -1.12
CA LEU A 732 9.33 31.25 -1.35
C LEU A 732 8.57 31.90 -0.20
#